data_AF-A0A248JW43-F1
#
_entry.id   AF-A0A248JW43-F1
#
_cell.length_a   1.000
_cell.length_b   1.000
_cell.length_c   1.000
_cell.angle_alpha   90.00
_cell.angle_beta   90.00
_cell.angle_gamma   90.00
#
_symmetry.space_group_name_H-M   'P 1'
#
loop_
_entity.id
_entity.type
_entity.pdbx_description
1 polymer ?
#
loop_
_entity_poly.entity_id
_entity_poly.type
_entity_poly.pdbx_seq_one_letter_code
_entity_poly.pdbx_strand_id
1 'polypeptide(L)'
;MTTPTRTEPALYPAPWAHLAQQAMDYWVDAGQRSLLFLDVLRQRGNDHFQHMDEAWPNVLSFPYELVMDGRTLDRPVNYCLVRILPPADRPANPRLRPFVVFDPRAGHGPGIGGMKHDSEIGVAIAERHPCYFVGFLPKPVPGQTVEDVCRAEAAFVEKVAALHPEADGKPTLIGNCQAGWQVMMMAATRPDLTGPIVLAGSPLSYWAGVHEKNPLRYLGGLLGGTWLTTLSGDLGNGIFDGAALIANFESMNPANTLWKKNYTVYSKVDTEGPRFLEFERWWGSPILLNAGEMQYIADELFLGNRLTRGGIALSDGSTVDLRAIKSPIIVFCSWGDDITPPQQALDWILDLYDSDADLEAGGQTIVYSLHPSIGHLGIFVSAAVATKEHDEFARTMDLIDMLPPGLYQAVFTEKTGVAHAELVSGRYLTRFERRGLDDIRALGGNDARDDRRFATVARISALNGDLYAHTLRPVVRQLATDESAELLRRLHPNRLRFEVFSDKNPLMLPVAALAETARAYRRPVAPDNPFLKVQEAVSDSVVHALDTWRELRDRATETFFLTVYGSALLQAAIGVETPTRQPEDTPPPATEAGASDTGHDGLATAVTRALLYVIQEDTHPGADERRFTVLRALRHQTPADQRLSLAQFKALVRKQSALLHRHEAAALAALPTLLPPDAEVRATAATALRRLVEAGDPPSPAVAARLDQVIALFQSADTPAATTEPAPAKPRRGRASTAA
;
A
#
# COMPACT_ATOMS: atom_id res chain seq x y z
N MET A 1 57.37 -4.45 75.44
CA MET A 1 56.53 -3.31 75.03
C MET A 1 56.76 -3.06 73.55
N THR A 2 55.79 -3.53 72.75
CA THR A 2 55.30 -3.01 71.45
C THR A 2 56.24 -2.16 70.58
N THR A 3 56.75 -2.78 69.51
CA THR A 3 57.27 -2.13 68.30
C THR A 3 56.08 -1.76 67.40
N PRO A 4 56.01 -0.55 66.81
CA PRO A 4 54.91 -0.17 65.93
C PRO A 4 55.12 -0.73 64.51
N THR A 5 54.05 -1.28 63.97
CA THR A 5 53.89 -1.79 62.61
C THR A 5 54.00 -0.66 61.58
N ARG A 6 54.89 -0.85 60.61
CA ARG A 6 55.07 0.02 59.44
C ARG A 6 54.00 -0.34 58.40
N THR A 7 53.00 0.52 58.25
CA THR A 7 52.02 0.45 57.16
C THR A 7 52.70 0.83 55.84
N GLU A 8 52.67 -0.08 54.86
CA GLU A 8 53.09 0.21 53.48
C GLU A 8 52.08 1.16 52.82
N PRO A 9 52.53 2.15 52.03
CA PRO A 9 51.63 2.99 51.25
C PRO A 9 51.07 2.20 50.07
N ALA A 10 49.74 2.14 49.94
CA ALA A 10 49.08 1.62 48.75
C ALA A 10 49.51 2.47 47.53
N LEU A 11 50.25 1.84 46.61
CA LEU A 11 50.57 2.39 45.30
C LEU A 11 49.28 2.50 44.48
N TYR A 12 48.62 3.65 44.52
CA TYR A 12 47.64 4.02 43.50
C TYR A 12 48.38 4.11 42.16
N PRO A 13 47.98 3.37 41.11
CA PRO A 13 48.59 3.54 39.79
C PRO A 13 48.43 5.00 39.37
N ALA A 14 49.51 5.61 38.89
CA ALA A 14 49.50 6.99 38.42
C ALA A 14 48.36 7.18 37.40
N PRO A 15 47.66 8.32 37.37
CA PRO A 15 46.51 8.55 36.48
C PRO A 15 46.76 8.19 35.01
N TRP A 16 47.99 8.35 34.55
CA TRP A 16 48.46 7.99 33.21
C TRP A 16 48.52 6.49 32.94
N ALA A 17 48.85 5.67 33.95
CA ALA A 17 48.87 4.22 33.82
C ALA A 17 47.45 3.64 33.71
N HIS A 18 46.50 4.21 34.45
CA HIS A 18 45.08 3.86 34.34
C HIS A 18 44.52 4.20 32.95
N LEU A 19 44.80 5.41 32.45
CA LEU A 19 44.37 5.82 31.11
C LEU A 19 45.00 4.96 30.00
N ALA A 20 46.27 4.60 30.13
CA ALA A 20 46.95 3.70 29.18
C ALA A 20 46.33 2.29 29.18
N GLN A 21 45.95 1.78 30.35
CA GLN A 21 45.23 0.50 30.45
C GLN A 21 43.85 0.60 29.78
N GLN A 22 43.09 1.66 30.04
CA GLN A 22 41.81 1.91 29.38
C GLN A 22 41.94 2.01 27.86
N ALA A 23 43.02 2.63 27.36
CA ALA A 23 43.32 2.69 25.93
C ALA A 23 43.60 1.29 25.35
N MET A 24 44.41 0.50 26.04
CA MET A 24 44.74 -0.87 25.64
C MET A 24 43.49 -1.76 25.60
N ASP A 25 42.66 -1.72 26.65
CA ASP A 25 41.42 -2.49 26.72
C ASP A 25 40.46 -2.10 25.59
N TYR A 26 40.37 -0.80 25.26
CA TYR A 26 39.60 -0.32 24.11
C TYR A 26 40.16 -0.87 22.79
N TRP A 27 41.47 -0.83 22.56
CA TRP A 27 42.06 -1.31 21.30
C TRP A 27 41.92 -2.82 21.10
N VAL A 28 42.03 -3.60 22.18
CA VAL A 28 41.77 -5.05 22.14
C VAL A 28 40.32 -5.30 21.72
N ASP A 29 39.37 -4.64 22.37
CA ASP A 29 37.95 -4.76 22.08
C ASP A 29 37.61 -4.29 20.65
N ALA A 30 38.12 -3.12 20.23
CA ALA A 30 37.90 -2.58 18.88
C ALA A 30 38.50 -3.49 17.79
N GLY A 31 39.68 -4.08 18.02
CA GLY A 31 40.28 -5.06 17.12
C GLY A 31 39.42 -6.32 16.98
N GLN A 32 38.91 -6.85 18.09
CA GLN A 32 37.99 -7.98 18.08
C GLN A 32 36.68 -7.64 17.35
N ARG A 33 36.05 -6.50 17.66
CA ARG A 33 34.83 -6.05 16.97
C ARG A 33 35.04 -5.90 15.47
N SER A 34 36.21 -5.40 15.05
CA SER A 34 36.54 -5.24 13.64
C SER A 34 36.61 -6.59 12.92
N LEU A 35 37.25 -7.60 13.52
CA LEU A 35 37.31 -8.96 12.95
C LEU A 35 35.92 -9.61 12.87
N LEU A 36 35.13 -9.48 13.94
CA LEU A 36 33.77 -10.02 13.99
C LEU A 36 32.85 -9.32 12.98
N PHE A 37 32.95 -8.01 12.85
CA PHE A 37 32.20 -7.23 11.87
C PHE A 37 32.59 -7.60 10.43
N LEU A 38 33.89 -7.76 10.16
CA LEU A 38 34.39 -8.22 8.87
C LEU A 38 33.85 -9.62 8.53
N ASP A 39 33.75 -10.51 9.50
CA ASP A 39 33.12 -11.83 9.32
C ASP A 39 31.62 -11.73 9.04
N VAL A 40 30.88 -10.81 9.69
CA VAL A 40 29.47 -10.56 9.35
C VAL A 40 29.32 -10.06 7.90
N LEU A 41 30.19 -9.15 7.44
CA LEU A 41 30.17 -8.71 6.04
C LEU A 41 30.54 -9.85 5.06
N ARG A 42 31.46 -10.73 5.45
CA ARG A 42 31.84 -11.94 4.70
C ARG A 42 30.67 -12.91 4.56
N GLN A 43 30.01 -13.21 5.68
CA GLN A 43 28.81 -14.06 5.72
C GLN A 43 27.73 -13.48 4.80
N ARG A 44 27.47 -12.17 4.87
CA ARG A 44 26.54 -11.49 3.95
C ARG A 44 26.88 -11.73 2.48
N GLY A 45 28.15 -11.60 2.08
CA GLY A 45 28.55 -11.82 0.69
C GLY A 45 28.38 -13.27 0.25
N ASN A 46 28.71 -14.22 1.12
CA ASN A 46 28.49 -15.65 0.86
C ASN A 46 27.00 -15.99 0.76
N ASP A 47 26.20 -15.52 1.72
CA ASP A 47 24.74 -15.71 1.76
C ASP A 47 24.09 -15.15 0.51
N HIS A 48 24.54 -13.98 0.03
CA HIS A 48 24.09 -13.40 -1.24
C HIS A 48 24.29 -14.37 -2.41
N PHE A 49 25.49 -14.93 -2.60
CA PHE A 49 25.75 -15.83 -3.71
C PHE A 49 24.98 -17.15 -3.58
N GLN A 50 24.95 -17.73 -2.38
CA GLN A 50 24.18 -18.94 -2.12
C GLN A 50 22.69 -18.72 -2.41
N HIS A 51 22.14 -17.60 -1.94
CA HIS A 51 20.75 -17.26 -2.17
C HIS A 51 20.48 -17.06 -3.66
N MET A 52 21.33 -16.32 -4.38
CA MET A 52 21.11 -16.06 -5.81
C MET A 52 21.25 -17.30 -6.71
N ASP A 53 21.90 -18.36 -6.23
CA ASP A 53 21.99 -19.66 -6.92
C ASP A 53 20.74 -20.53 -6.72
N GLU A 54 19.80 -20.15 -5.84
CA GLU A 54 18.51 -20.82 -5.68
C GLU A 54 17.65 -20.72 -6.96
N ALA A 55 16.81 -21.73 -7.23
CA ALA A 55 15.96 -21.73 -8.42
C ALA A 55 14.90 -20.60 -8.42
N TRP A 56 14.41 -20.24 -7.23
CA TRP A 56 13.56 -19.08 -7.00
C TRP A 56 14.02 -18.38 -5.72
N PRO A 57 14.99 -17.45 -5.80
CA PRO A 57 15.53 -16.76 -4.64
C PRO A 57 14.46 -15.81 -4.09
N ASN A 58 13.85 -16.20 -2.97
CA ASN A 58 12.83 -15.44 -2.27
C ASN A 58 13.04 -15.52 -0.76
N VAL A 59 12.45 -14.57 -0.03
CA VAL A 59 12.55 -14.51 1.43
C VAL A 59 11.25 -14.89 2.15
N LEU A 60 10.35 -15.64 1.49
CA LEU A 60 9.12 -16.11 2.15
C LEU A 60 9.47 -17.05 3.31
N SER A 61 8.92 -16.74 4.49
CA SER A 61 9.09 -17.58 5.69
C SER A 61 8.06 -18.72 5.79
N PHE A 62 7.14 -18.81 4.83
CA PHE A 62 6.05 -19.77 4.81
C PHE A 62 6.29 -20.86 3.76
N PRO A 63 5.88 -22.12 4.01
CA PRO A 63 5.87 -23.15 2.98
C PRO A 63 4.84 -22.81 1.90
N TYR A 64 5.15 -23.11 0.65
CA TYR A 64 4.31 -22.78 -0.49
C TYR A 64 4.35 -23.86 -1.58
N GLU A 65 3.34 -23.85 -2.44
CA GLU A 65 3.28 -24.66 -3.66
C GLU A 65 3.06 -23.78 -4.89
N LEU A 66 3.72 -24.09 -6.01
CA LEU A 66 3.53 -23.39 -7.28
C LEU A 66 2.16 -23.74 -7.86
N VAL A 67 1.37 -22.72 -8.20
CA VAL A 67 0.03 -22.87 -8.78
C VAL A 67 0.04 -22.56 -10.27
N MET A 68 0.75 -21.50 -10.66
CA MET A 68 0.86 -21.09 -12.05
C MET A 68 2.20 -20.40 -12.31
N ASP A 69 2.86 -20.77 -13.41
CA ASP A 69 4.11 -20.18 -13.88
C ASP A 69 3.82 -19.28 -15.08
N GLY A 70 4.03 -17.98 -14.91
CA GLY A 70 3.78 -16.95 -15.93
C GLY A 70 4.57 -17.17 -17.22
N ARG A 71 5.66 -17.94 -17.19
CA ARG A 71 6.46 -18.27 -18.39
C ARG A 71 5.75 -19.24 -19.33
N THR A 72 4.67 -19.86 -18.87
CA THR A 72 3.89 -20.82 -19.65
C THR A 72 2.62 -20.20 -20.27
N LEU A 73 2.36 -18.92 -20.01
CA LEU A 73 1.25 -18.17 -20.60
C LEU A 73 1.56 -17.74 -22.05
N ASP A 74 0.51 -17.39 -22.81
CA ASP A 74 0.62 -16.93 -24.20
C ASP A 74 1.55 -15.71 -24.37
N ARG A 75 1.57 -14.85 -23.35
CA ARG A 75 2.51 -13.74 -23.18
C ARG A 75 3.38 -14.06 -21.98
N PRO A 76 4.56 -14.69 -22.17
CA PRO A 76 5.33 -15.21 -21.06
C PRO A 76 5.91 -14.08 -20.20
N VAL A 77 5.78 -14.21 -18.88
CA VAL A 77 6.39 -13.28 -17.91
C VAL A 77 7.16 -14.04 -16.83
N ASN A 78 8.11 -13.37 -16.17
CA ASN A 78 8.91 -13.96 -15.10
C ASN A 78 8.20 -14.05 -13.74
N TYR A 79 6.87 -13.91 -13.71
CA TYR A 79 6.06 -13.93 -12.49
C TYR A 79 5.48 -15.32 -12.23
N CYS A 80 5.28 -15.65 -10.97
CA CYS A 80 4.72 -16.91 -10.51
C CYS A 80 3.62 -16.66 -9.47
N LEU A 81 2.53 -17.42 -9.57
CA LEU A 81 1.52 -17.54 -8.52
C LEU A 81 1.83 -18.76 -7.66
N VAL A 82 2.01 -18.54 -6.37
CA VAL A 82 2.15 -19.62 -5.38
C VAL A 82 1.00 -19.58 -4.36
N ARG A 83 0.64 -20.74 -3.83
CA ARG A 83 -0.28 -20.87 -2.71
C ARG A 83 0.52 -21.05 -1.43
N ILE A 84 0.21 -20.28 -0.40
CA ILE A 84 0.82 -20.43 0.91
C ILE A 84 0.13 -21.58 1.65
N LEU A 85 0.93 -22.48 2.22
CA LEU A 85 0.43 -23.64 2.96
C LEU A 85 0.26 -23.25 4.44
N PRO A 86 -0.98 -23.22 4.97
CA PRO A 86 -1.20 -22.93 6.37
C PRO A 86 -0.69 -24.08 7.25
N PRO A 87 -0.39 -23.84 8.53
CA PRO A 87 0.00 -24.90 9.45
C PRO A 87 -1.16 -25.88 9.68
N ALA A 88 -0.82 -27.15 9.95
CA ALA A 88 -1.79 -28.25 9.99
C ALA A 88 -2.86 -28.10 11.10
N ASP A 89 -2.53 -27.40 12.19
CA ASP A 89 -3.42 -27.13 13.33
C ASP A 89 -4.42 -25.99 13.05
N ARG A 90 -4.17 -25.16 12.04
CA ARG A 90 -5.05 -24.07 11.62
C ARG A 90 -5.22 -24.06 10.09
N PRO A 91 -5.95 -25.04 9.52
CA PRO A 91 -6.15 -25.11 8.08
C PRO A 91 -7.02 -23.95 7.58
N ALA A 92 -6.72 -23.51 6.35
CA ALA A 92 -7.52 -22.53 5.62
C ALA A 92 -8.94 -23.04 5.38
N ASN A 93 -9.92 -22.15 5.50
CA ASN A 93 -11.32 -22.43 5.18
C ASN A 93 -11.60 -22.02 3.72
N PRO A 94 -11.89 -22.97 2.81
CA PRO A 94 -12.10 -22.69 1.39
C PRO A 94 -13.35 -21.83 1.09
N ARG A 95 -14.24 -21.64 2.06
CA ARG A 95 -15.42 -20.76 1.93
C ARG A 95 -15.13 -19.31 2.31
N LEU A 96 -14.00 -19.04 2.96
CA LEU A 96 -13.57 -17.68 3.20
C LEU A 96 -12.94 -17.10 1.93
N ARG A 97 -13.07 -15.79 1.78
CA ARG A 97 -12.48 -15.05 0.67
C ARG A 97 -10.97 -15.33 0.57
N PRO A 98 -10.44 -15.68 -0.61
CA PRO A 98 -9.00 -15.82 -0.78
C PRO A 98 -8.30 -14.46 -0.79
N PHE A 99 -7.10 -14.40 -0.23
CA PHE A 99 -6.21 -13.23 -0.24
C PHE A 99 -5.03 -13.50 -1.18
N VAL A 100 -4.69 -12.50 -2.00
CA VAL A 100 -3.55 -12.56 -2.93
C VAL A 100 -2.64 -11.36 -2.67
N VAL A 101 -1.41 -11.63 -2.22
CA VAL A 101 -0.39 -10.60 -1.95
C VAL A 101 0.56 -10.49 -3.14
N PHE A 102 0.77 -9.27 -3.65
CA PHE A 102 1.63 -8.98 -4.80
C PHE A 102 2.86 -8.22 -4.33
N ASP A 103 4.03 -8.79 -4.61
CA ASP A 103 5.30 -8.25 -4.14
C ASP A 103 5.88 -7.19 -5.10
N PRO A 104 6.52 -6.12 -4.58
CA PRO A 104 7.05 -5.07 -5.43
C PRO A 104 8.31 -5.53 -6.18
N ARG A 105 8.32 -5.33 -7.50
CA ARG A 105 9.50 -5.46 -8.34
C ARG A 105 10.30 -4.16 -8.40
N ALA A 106 10.65 -3.61 -7.23
CA ALA A 106 11.33 -2.33 -7.07
C ALA A 106 12.86 -2.45 -6.96
N GLY A 107 13.47 -3.41 -7.66
CA GLY A 107 14.92 -3.65 -7.69
C GLY A 107 15.43 -4.71 -6.72
N HIS A 108 14.65 -5.09 -5.71
CA HIS A 108 14.94 -6.21 -4.79
C HIS A 108 14.26 -7.51 -5.22
N GLY A 109 14.72 -8.65 -4.68
CA GLY A 109 14.09 -9.96 -4.85
C GLY A 109 12.72 -10.07 -4.16
N PRO A 110 11.92 -11.08 -4.51
CA PRO A 110 10.57 -11.26 -4.00
C PRO A 110 10.54 -11.83 -2.57
N GLY A 111 9.37 -11.77 -1.94
CA GLY A 111 9.00 -12.43 -0.69
C GLY A 111 8.87 -11.48 0.48
N ILE A 112 8.99 -10.17 0.29
CA ILE A 112 9.06 -9.23 1.41
C ILE A 112 7.73 -9.17 2.19
N GLY A 113 6.59 -9.24 1.50
CA GLY A 113 5.26 -9.34 2.11
C GLY A 113 4.98 -10.64 2.90
N GLY A 114 5.93 -11.59 2.92
CA GLY A 114 5.86 -12.85 3.67
C GLY A 114 7.11 -13.19 4.49
N MET A 115 8.01 -12.22 4.65
CA MET A 115 9.29 -12.43 5.33
C MET A 115 9.14 -12.71 6.83
N LYS A 116 8.09 -12.16 7.45
CA LYS A 116 7.77 -12.34 8.87
C LYS A 116 6.42 -13.01 9.06
N HIS A 117 6.23 -13.72 10.17
CA HIS A 117 5.01 -14.49 10.44
C HIS A 117 3.77 -13.62 10.78
N ASP A 118 4.00 -12.35 11.09
CA ASP A 118 3.04 -11.29 11.38
C ASP A 118 2.94 -10.28 10.23
N SER A 119 3.38 -10.69 9.03
CA SER A 119 3.12 -10.01 7.76
C SER A 119 1.66 -10.17 7.31
N GLU A 120 1.31 -9.55 6.19
CA GLU A 120 0.01 -9.65 5.52
C GLU A 120 -0.42 -11.10 5.27
N ILE A 121 0.52 -11.95 4.83
CA ILE A 121 0.30 -13.40 4.67
C ILE A 121 -0.03 -14.05 6.01
N GLY A 122 0.73 -13.70 7.05
CA GLY A 122 0.54 -14.18 8.42
C GLY A 122 -0.84 -13.88 8.97
N VAL A 123 -1.29 -12.63 8.80
CA VAL A 123 -2.62 -12.17 9.23
C VAL A 123 -3.73 -12.94 8.49
N ALA A 124 -3.64 -13.07 7.17
CA ALA A 124 -4.63 -13.81 6.39
C ALA A 124 -4.74 -15.29 6.84
N ILE A 125 -3.60 -15.95 7.10
CA ILE A 125 -3.56 -17.33 7.59
C ILE A 125 -4.11 -17.43 9.03
N ALA A 126 -3.82 -16.47 9.90
CA ALA A 126 -4.33 -16.44 11.27
C ALA A 126 -5.87 -16.44 11.30
N GLU A 127 -6.48 -15.69 10.38
CA GLU A 127 -7.93 -15.63 10.15
C GLU A 127 -8.48 -16.75 9.23
N ARG A 128 -7.63 -17.72 8.88
CA ARG A 128 -7.95 -18.93 8.09
C ARG A 128 -8.38 -18.66 6.65
N HIS A 129 -8.06 -17.51 6.08
CA HIS A 129 -8.29 -17.25 4.66
C HIS A 129 -7.33 -18.08 3.80
N PRO A 130 -7.77 -18.62 2.65
CA PRO A 130 -6.83 -19.13 1.65
C PRO A 130 -5.90 -17.99 1.21
N CYS A 131 -4.59 -18.21 1.27
CA CYS A 131 -3.60 -17.17 0.98
C CYS A 131 -2.72 -17.56 -0.22
N TYR A 132 -2.51 -16.62 -1.11
CA TYR A 132 -1.69 -16.73 -2.31
C TYR A 132 -0.71 -15.57 -2.36
N PHE A 133 0.39 -15.80 -3.08
CA PHE A 133 1.42 -14.82 -3.27
C PHE A 133 1.85 -14.79 -4.73
N VAL A 134 1.97 -13.58 -5.28
CA VAL A 134 2.51 -13.33 -6.61
C VAL A 134 3.91 -12.73 -6.46
N GLY A 135 4.91 -13.51 -6.87
CA GLY A 135 6.30 -13.09 -6.90
C GLY A 135 6.90 -13.27 -8.29
N PHE A 136 8.21 -13.11 -8.42
CA PHE A 136 8.90 -13.14 -9.70
C PHE A 136 10.29 -13.76 -9.60
N LEU A 137 10.83 -14.21 -10.73
CA LEU A 137 12.21 -14.67 -10.85
C LEU A 137 13.16 -13.48 -11.07
N PRO A 138 14.45 -13.58 -10.69
CA PRO A 138 15.39 -12.45 -10.79
C PRO A 138 15.61 -11.90 -12.21
N LYS A 139 15.41 -12.74 -13.23
CA LYS A 139 15.62 -12.36 -14.64
C LYS A 139 14.27 -12.22 -15.35
N PRO A 140 14.03 -11.12 -16.08
CA PRO A 140 12.84 -10.97 -16.90
C PRO A 140 12.82 -11.99 -18.04
N VAL A 141 11.63 -12.28 -18.56
CA VAL A 141 11.53 -12.91 -19.88
C VAL A 141 11.90 -11.86 -20.95
N PRO A 142 12.69 -12.24 -21.98
CA PRO A 142 13.00 -11.32 -23.09
C PRO A 142 11.73 -10.76 -23.74
N GLY A 143 11.68 -9.44 -23.91
CA GLY A 143 10.54 -8.75 -24.54
C GLY A 143 9.29 -8.57 -23.68
N GLN A 144 9.27 -9.09 -22.44
CA GLN A 144 8.19 -8.86 -21.47
C GLN A 144 7.92 -7.36 -21.29
N THR A 145 6.64 -6.98 -21.26
CA THR A 145 6.18 -5.61 -21.01
C THR A 145 5.35 -5.51 -19.73
N VAL A 146 5.11 -4.29 -19.25
CA VAL A 146 4.22 -4.05 -18.11
C VAL A 146 2.79 -4.55 -18.38
N GLU A 147 2.31 -4.38 -19.61
CA GLU A 147 1.00 -4.89 -20.02
C GLU A 147 0.93 -6.43 -19.96
N ASP A 148 1.98 -7.13 -20.40
CA ASP A 148 2.05 -8.60 -20.30
C ASP A 148 1.99 -9.05 -18.84
N VAL A 149 2.64 -8.32 -17.93
CA VAL A 149 2.57 -8.61 -16.49
C VAL A 149 1.16 -8.39 -15.96
N CYS A 150 0.48 -7.29 -16.28
CA CYS A 150 -0.92 -7.07 -15.88
C CYS A 150 -1.85 -8.18 -16.40
N ARG A 151 -1.62 -8.68 -17.63
CA ARG A 151 -2.37 -9.82 -18.20
C ARG A 151 -2.11 -11.12 -17.44
N ALA A 152 -0.86 -11.37 -17.03
CA ALA A 152 -0.51 -12.52 -16.20
C ALA A 152 -1.13 -12.44 -14.80
N GLU A 153 -1.12 -11.26 -14.17
CA GLU A 153 -1.79 -11.03 -12.89
C GLU A 153 -3.30 -11.29 -12.96
N ALA A 154 -3.96 -10.85 -14.04
CA ALA A 154 -5.37 -11.17 -14.27
C ALA A 154 -5.59 -12.69 -14.35
N ALA A 155 -4.75 -13.41 -15.10
CA ALA A 155 -4.82 -14.88 -15.20
C ALA A 155 -4.58 -15.56 -13.83
N PHE A 156 -3.70 -15.00 -12.99
CA PHE A 156 -3.47 -15.50 -11.63
C PHE A 156 -4.70 -15.29 -10.75
N VAL A 157 -5.33 -14.11 -10.78
CA VAL A 157 -6.54 -13.83 -9.99
C VAL A 157 -7.71 -14.70 -10.46
N GLU A 158 -7.88 -14.89 -11.78
CA GLU A 158 -8.84 -15.83 -12.34
C GLU A 158 -8.61 -17.25 -11.83
N LYS A 159 -7.35 -17.71 -11.82
CA LYS A 159 -7.01 -19.03 -11.32
C LYS A 159 -7.35 -19.17 -9.84
N VAL A 160 -7.07 -18.16 -9.02
CA VAL A 160 -7.43 -18.14 -7.60
C VAL A 160 -8.94 -18.21 -7.44
N ALA A 161 -9.71 -17.38 -8.14
CA ALA A 161 -11.17 -17.41 -8.09
C ALA A 161 -11.73 -18.78 -8.48
N ALA A 162 -11.19 -19.41 -9.53
CA ALA A 162 -11.61 -20.75 -9.98
C ALA A 162 -11.30 -21.86 -8.96
N LEU A 163 -10.28 -21.69 -8.11
CA LEU A 163 -9.96 -22.62 -7.03
C LEU A 163 -10.89 -22.49 -5.81
N HIS A 164 -11.65 -21.38 -5.71
CA HIS A 164 -12.53 -21.08 -4.58
C HIS A 164 -13.96 -20.70 -5.03
N PRO A 165 -14.68 -21.58 -5.75
CA PRO A 165 -16.03 -21.27 -6.25
C PRO A 165 -17.09 -21.10 -5.13
N GLU A 166 -16.83 -21.63 -3.93
CA GLU A 166 -17.71 -21.50 -2.76
C GLU A 166 -17.36 -20.31 -1.85
N ALA A 167 -16.37 -19.48 -2.20
CA ALA A 167 -15.97 -18.36 -1.35
C ALA A 167 -17.07 -17.28 -1.28
N ASP A 168 -17.26 -16.69 -0.09
CA ASP A 168 -18.22 -15.62 0.17
C ASP A 168 -17.86 -14.26 -0.51
N GLY A 169 -17.00 -14.25 -1.53
CA GLY A 169 -16.66 -13.08 -2.34
C GLY A 169 -15.47 -13.31 -3.27
N LYS A 170 -15.22 -12.36 -4.17
CA LYS A 170 -14.04 -12.36 -5.07
C LYS A 170 -12.73 -12.17 -4.28
N PRO A 171 -11.57 -12.59 -4.81
CA PRO A 171 -10.30 -12.48 -4.10
C PRO A 171 -9.97 -11.05 -3.65
N THR A 172 -9.53 -10.88 -2.41
CA THR A 172 -8.91 -9.63 -1.94
C THR A 172 -7.49 -9.56 -2.47
N LEU A 173 -7.11 -8.42 -3.05
CA LEU A 173 -5.77 -8.19 -3.58
C LEU A 173 -5.01 -7.22 -2.68
N ILE A 174 -3.75 -7.50 -2.37
CA ILE A 174 -2.87 -6.61 -1.62
C ILE A 174 -1.66 -6.29 -2.51
N GLY A 175 -1.58 -5.05 -2.99
CA GLY A 175 -0.47 -4.55 -3.78
C GLY A 175 0.49 -3.75 -2.93
N ASN A 176 1.73 -4.22 -2.81
CA ASN A 176 2.78 -3.57 -2.03
C ASN A 176 3.63 -2.66 -2.92
N CYS A 177 3.81 -1.40 -2.52
CA CYS A 177 4.64 -0.42 -3.21
C CYS A 177 4.42 -0.39 -4.74
N GLN A 178 5.40 -0.81 -5.53
CA GLN A 178 5.32 -0.87 -7.00
C GLN A 178 4.15 -1.75 -7.49
N ALA A 179 3.89 -2.88 -6.81
CA ALA A 179 2.84 -3.79 -7.23
C ALA A 179 1.44 -3.17 -7.12
N GLY A 180 1.24 -2.15 -6.27
CA GLY A 180 -0.08 -1.51 -6.12
C GLY A 180 -0.57 -0.80 -7.37
N TRP A 181 0.29 -0.01 -8.04
CA TRP A 181 -0.13 0.62 -9.31
C TRP A 181 -0.34 -0.41 -10.41
N GLN A 182 0.36 -1.55 -10.37
CA GLN A 182 0.24 -2.62 -11.34
C GLN A 182 -1.10 -3.35 -11.17
N VAL A 183 -1.45 -3.70 -9.93
CA VAL A 183 -2.76 -4.25 -9.55
C VAL A 183 -3.89 -3.29 -9.91
N MET A 184 -3.69 -1.98 -9.75
CA MET A 184 -4.68 -0.97 -10.18
C MET A 184 -4.87 -0.94 -11.69
N MET A 185 -3.79 -1.01 -12.48
CA MET A 185 -3.87 -1.13 -13.94
C MET A 185 -4.62 -2.42 -14.33
N MET A 186 -4.26 -3.56 -13.76
CA MET A 186 -4.94 -4.84 -14.00
C MET A 186 -6.43 -4.75 -13.66
N ALA A 187 -6.78 -4.26 -12.47
CA ALA A 187 -8.16 -4.13 -12.01
C ALA A 187 -9.00 -3.16 -12.85
N ALA A 188 -8.39 -2.11 -13.41
CA ALA A 188 -9.07 -1.20 -14.33
C ALA A 188 -9.42 -1.87 -15.67
N THR A 189 -8.54 -2.75 -16.17
CA THR A 189 -8.76 -3.49 -17.42
C THR A 189 -9.65 -4.72 -17.25
N ARG A 190 -9.69 -5.29 -16.04
CA ARG A 190 -10.46 -6.49 -15.67
C ARG A 190 -11.24 -6.28 -14.36
N PRO A 191 -12.20 -5.34 -14.32
CA PRO A 191 -12.95 -4.99 -13.11
C PRO A 191 -13.87 -6.12 -12.62
N ASP A 192 -14.09 -7.15 -13.46
CA ASP A 192 -14.85 -8.35 -13.14
C ASP A 192 -14.11 -9.33 -12.22
N LEU A 193 -12.79 -9.21 -12.04
CA LEU A 193 -12.00 -10.22 -11.34
C LEU A 193 -11.82 -9.99 -9.84
N THR A 194 -11.81 -8.73 -9.42
CA THR A 194 -11.25 -8.36 -8.12
C THR A 194 -12.34 -8.19 -7.06
N GLY A 195 -12.04 -8.63 -5.83
CA GLY A 195 -12.70 -8.14 -4.62
C GLY A 195 -12.04 -6.82 -4.17
N PRO A 196 -12.08 -6.49 -2.88
CA PRO A 196 -11.38 -5.31 -2.37
C PRO A 196 -9.88 -5.32 -2.67
N ILE A 197 -9.31 -4.13 -2.88
CA ILE A 197 -7.90 -3.93 -3.24
C ILE A 197 -7.24 -3.11 -2.14
N VAL A 198 -6.19 -3.62 -1.52
CA VAL A 198 -5.37 -2.91 -0.54
C VAL A 198 -4.10 -2.43 -1.22
N LEU A 199 -3.85 -1.13 -1.15
CA LEU A 199 -2.66 -0.44 -1.65
C LEU A 199 -1.80 -0.05 -0.45
N ALA A 200 -0.75 -0.82 -0.19
CA ALA A 200 0.15 -0.61 0.94
C ALA A 200 1.40 0.14 0.46
N GLY A 201 1.53 1.41 0.84
CA GLY A 201 2.68 2.25 0.47
C GLY A 201 2.83 2.43 -1.04
N SER A 202 1.75 2.35 -1.81
CA SER A 202 1.78 2.34 -3.27
C SER A 202 1.55 3.74 -3.86
N PRO A 203 2.48 4.30 -4.66
CA PRO A 203 2.30 5.61 -5.26
C PRO A 203 1.42 5.53 -6.51
N LEU A 204 0.41 6.40 -6.58
CA LEU A 204 -0.42 6.61 -7.76
C LEU A 204 -0.33 8.04 -8.29
N SER A 205 0.12 8.99 -7.47
CA SER A 205 0.28 10.41 -7.83
C SER A 205 1.74 10.83 -7.74
N TYR A 206 2.49 10.59 -8.81
CA TYR A 206 3.94 10.59 -8.78
C TYR A 206 4.57 11.98 -8.60
N TRP A 207 3.85 13.03 -9.00
CA TRP A 207 4.27 14.42 -8.81
C TRP A 207 3.87 15.00 -7.45
N ALA A 208 2.93 14.37 -6.76
CA ALA A 208 2.33 14.90 -5.54
C ALA A 208 3.33 14.89 -4.37
N GLY A 209 3.09 15.80 -3.42
CA GLY A 209 3.97 15.99 -2.26
C GLY A 209 3.94 17.41 -1.70
N VAL A 210 4.61 17.59 -0.58
CA VAL A 210 4.73 18.85 0.15
C VAL A 210 6.15 19.38 0.00
N HIS A 211 6.28 20.70 -0.21
CA HIS A 211 7.59 21.37 -0.28
C HIS A 211 8.39 21.11 1.00
N GLU A 212 9.71 21.08 0.87
CA GLU A 212 10.69 20.83 1.95
C GLU A 212 10.61 19.44 2.61
N LYS A 213 9.63 18.60 2.23
CA LYS A 213 9.43 17.26 2.81
C LYS A 213 9.70 16.13 1.85
N ASN A 214 9.33 16.27 0.58
CA ASN A 214 9.34 15.15 -0.37
C ASN A 214 10.31 15.41 -1.55
N PRO A 215 11.64 15.42 -1.32
CA PRO A 215 12.62 15.79 -2.35
C PRO A 215 12.75 14.75 -3.48
N LEU A 216 12.39 13.49 -3.23
CA LEU A 216 12.56 12.39 -4.20
C LEU A 216 11.82 12.65 -5.52
N ARG A 217 10.65 13.29 -5.47
CA ARG A 217 9.83 13.61 -6.65
C ARG A 217 10.55 14.51 -7.66
N TYR A 218 11.55 15.29 -7.23
CA TYR A 218 12.28 16.21 -8.10
C TYR A 218 13.44 15.55 -8.84
N LEU A 219 13.81 14.32 -8.50
CA LEU A 219 15.01 13.64 -9.01
C LEU A 219 15.00 13.53 -10.54
N GLY A 220 13.85 13.21 -11.16
CA GLY A 220 13.71 13.17 -12.62
C GLY A 220 14.07 14.51 -13.28
N GLY A 221 13.72 15.63 -12.65
CA GLY A 221 14.12 16.96 -13.10
C GLY A 221 15.62 17.21 -12.95
N LEU A 222 16.25 16.77 -11.87
CA LEU A 222 17.69 16.95 -11.67
C LEU A 222 18.52 16.18 -12.71
N LEU A 223 18.05 14.99 -13.11
CA LEU A 223 18.72 14.12 -14.07
C LEU A 223 18.44 14.49 -15.54
N GLY A 224 17.64 15.53 -15.78
CA GLY A 224 17.23 15.93 -17.12
C GLY A 224 16.25 14.95 -17.78
N GLY A 225 15.47 14.21 -16.99
CA GLY A 225 14.46 13.28 -17.47
C GLY A 225 14.87 11.81 -17.41
N THR A 226 14.24 11.00 -18.25
CA THR A 226 14.35 9.53 -18.27
C THR A 226 15.38 8.99 -19.25
N TRP A 227 16.10 9.86 -19.99
CA TRP A 227 17.12 9.43 -20.96
C TRP A 227 18.24 8.57 -20.32
N LEU A 228 18.56 8.80 -19.03
CA LEU A 228 19.49 7.96 -18.28
C LEU A 228 18.96 6.55 -18.01
N THR A 229 17.64 6.39 -17.91
CA THR A 229 16.99 5.06 -17.84
C THR A 229 17.23 4.32 -19.15
N THR A 230 17.03 5.00 -20.29
CA THR A 230 17.28 4.41 -21.62
C THR A 230 18.76 4.08 -21.79
N LEU A 231 19.67 5.00 -21.45
CA LEU A 231 21.11 4.78 -21.51
C LEU A 231 21.54 3.59 -20.66
N SER A 232 21.04 3.48 -19.43
CA SER A 232 21.35 2.36 -18.54
C SER A 232 20.88 1.03 -19.13
N GLY A 233 19.69 1.01 -19.73
CA GLY A 233 19.17 -0.16 -20.44
C GLY A 233 19.96 -0.53 -21.70
N ASP A 234 20.39 0.46 -22.49
CA ASP A 234 21.21 0.22 -23.69
C ASP A 234 22.62 -0.29 -23.31
N LEU A 235 23.26 0.29 -22.28
CA LEU A 235 24.54 -0.18 -21.74
C LEU A 235 24.43 -1.59 -21.15
N GLY A 236 23.28 -1.93 -20.58
CA GLY A 236 22.95 -3.25 -20.08
C GLY A 236 22.50 -4.26 -21.16
N ASN A 237 22.64 -3.91 -22.44
CA ASN A 237 22.23 -4.71 -23.60
C ASN A 237 20.75 -5.14 -23.56
N GLY A 238 19.85 -4.18 -23.28
CA GLY A 238 18.40 -4.43 -23.19
C GLY A 238 17.91 -4.86 -21.81
N ILE A 239 18.80 -4.95 -20.83
CA ILE A 239 18.49 -5.27 -19.43
C ILE A 239 18.88 -4.10 -18.54
N PHE A 240 17.95 -3.67 -17.70
CA PHE A 240 18.19 -2.69 -16.65
C PHE A 240 18.59 -3.39 -15.34
N ASP A 241 19.66 -2.94 -14.69
CA ASP A 241 20.10 -3.51 -13.41
C ASP A 241 19.35 -2.88 -12.23
N GLY A 242 18.57 -3.69 -11.50
CA GLY A 242 17.82 -3.26 -10.32
C GLY A 242 18.71 -2.72 -9.19
N ALA A 243 20.02 -3.01 -9.21
CA ALA A 243 20.99 -2.42 -8.29
C ALA A 243 21.02 -0.88 -8.32
N ALA A 244 20.65 -0.27 -9.45
CA ALA A 244 20.48 1.18 -9.59
C ALA A 244 19.25 1.71 -8.82
N LEU A 245 18.15 0.95 -8.77
CA LEU A 245 16.97 1.30 -7.94
C LEU A 245 17.31 1.21 -6.45
N ILE A 246 18.05 0.17 -6.04
CA ILE A 246 18.56 0.06 -4.66
C ILE A 246 19.44 1.26 -4.32
N ALA A 247 20.31 1.69 -5.23
CA ALA A 247 21.14 2.89 -5.03
C ALA A 247 20.30 4.15 -4.81
N ASN A 248 19.18 4.30 -5.53
CA ASN A 248 18.26 5.41 -5.31
C ASN A 248 17.67 5.40 -3.89
N PHE A 249 17.17 4.25 -3.41
CA PHE A 249 16.67 4.11 -2.04
C PHE A 249 17.76 4.38 -1.00
N GLU A 250 18.94 3.82 -1.18
CA GLU A 250 20.09 4.02 -0.29
C GLU A 250 20.54 5.50 -0.24
N SER A 251 20.37 6.25 -1.33
CA SER A 251 20.72 7.67 -1.41
C SER A 251 19.78 8.59 -0.61
N MET A 252 18.56 8.14 -0.28
CA MET A 252 17.59 8.92 0.49
C MET A 252 18.05 9.15 1.92
N ASN A 253 18.80 8.20 2.49
CA ASN A 253 19.34 8.29 3.84
C ASN A 253 20.83 7.92 3.88
N PRO A 254 21.72 8.86 3.46
CA PRO A 254 23.17 8.62 3.41
C PRO A 254 23.77 8.38 4.79
N ALA A 255 23.26 9.02 5.85
CA ALA A 255 23.70 8.77 7.22
C ALA A 255 23.46 7.31 7.62
N ASN A 256 22.30 6.75 7.26
CA ASN A 256 21.99 5.36 7.49
C ASN A 256 22.85 4.41 6.64
N THR A 257 22.86 4.64 5.32
CA THR A 257 23.52 3.78 4.32
C THR A 257 25.03 3.74 4.49
N LEU A 258 25.68 4.90 4.60
CA LEU A 258 27.13 5.01 4.58
C LEU A 258 27.76 4.74 5.95
N TRP A 259 27.02 4.93 7.05
CA TRP A 259 27.58 4.85 8.39
C TRP A 259 26.72 4.06 9.39
N LYS A 260 25.56 4.58 9.79
CA LYS A 260 24.80 4.12 10.96
C LYS A 260 24.45 2.63 10.91
N LYS A 261 24.04 2.10 9.75
CA LYS A 261 23.72 0.67 9.57
C LYS A 261 24.91 -0.22 9.93
N ASN A 262 26.05 0.02 9.29
CA ASN A 262 27.28 -0.73 9.52
C ASN A 262 27.87 -0.49 10.90
N TYR A 263 27.86 0.76 11.39
CA TYR A 263 28.34 1.08 12.74
C TYR A 263 27.49 0.43 13.83
N THR A 264 26.18 0.27 13.63
CA THR A 264 25.31 -0.45 14.58
C THR A 264 25.73 -1.91 14.69
N VAL A 265 26.01 -2.57 13.55
CA VAL A 265 26.53 -3.95 13.55
C VAL A 265 27.90 -4.00 14.22
N TYR A 266 28.82 -3.09 13.88
CA TYR A 266 30.15 -3.04 14.48
C TYR A 266 30.09 -2.80 16.00
N SER A 267 29.32 -1.83 16.46
CA SER A 267 29.22 -1.47 17.90
C SER A 267 28.50 -2.53 18.72
N LYS A 268 27.54 -3.25 18.13
CA LYS A 268 26.76 -4.33 18.76
C LYS A 268 27.06 -5.69 18.13
N VAL A 269 28.33 -5.94 17.80
CA VAL A 269 28.73 -7.10 16.99
C VAL A 269 28.35 -8.45 17.60
N ASP A 270 28.24 -8.50 18.92
CA ASP A 270 27.92 -9.70 19.68
C ASP A 270 26.43 -10.10 19.55
N THR A 271 25.54 -9.20 19.10
CA THR A 271 24.08 -9.45 19.04
C THR A 271 23.41 -9.09 17.71
N GLU A 272 23.96 -8.14 16.96
CA GLU A 272 23.28 -7.54 15.81
C GLU A 272 23.45 -8.33 14.50
N GLY A 273 24.49 -9.16 14.40
CA GLY A 273 24.83 -9.92 13.19
C GLY A 273 23.65 -10.69 12.58
N PRO A 274 22.94 -11.56 13.32
CA PRO A 274 21.83 -12.35 12.78
C PRO A 274 20.70 -11.50 12.19
N ARG A 275 20.30 -10.42 12.89
CA ARG A 275 19.24 -9.51 12.44
C ARG A 275 19.64 -8.77 11.15
N PHE A 276 20.91 -8.35 11.08
CA PHE A 276 21.47 -7.70 9.89
C PHE A 276 21.50 -8.65 8.69
N LEU A 277 22.00 -9.87 8.86
CA LEU A 277 22.09 -10.87 7.79
C LEU A 277 20.71 -11.27 7.26
N GLU A 278 19.73 -11.46 8.15
CA GLU A 278 18.36 -11.77 7.76
C GLU A 278 17.77 -10.69 6.84
N PHE A 279 17.96 -9.40 7.19
CA PHE A 279 17.51 -8.29 6.36
C PHE A 279 18.31 -8.16 5.06
N GLU A 280 19.64 -8.33 5.10
CA GLU A 280 20.51 -8.26 3.92
C GLU A 280 20.27 -9.41 2.94
N ARG A 281 19.72 -10.55 3.36
CA ARG A 281 19.30 -11.61 2.43
C ARG A 281 18.24 -11.11 1.44
N TRP A 282 17.38 -10.18 1.86
CA TRP A 282 16.44 -9.50 0.97
C TRP A 282 17.05 -8.23 0.34
N TRP A 283 17.50 -7.27 1.16
CA TRP A 283 18.01 -5.97 0.69
C TRP A 283 19.23 -6.10 -0.24
N GLY A 284 20.01 -7.16 -0.06
CA GLY A 284 21.19 -7.47 -0.84
C GLY A 284 20.95 -8.31 -2.09
N SER A 285 19.71 -8.46 -2.54
CA SER A 285 19.36 -9.33 -3.67
C SER A 285 18.83 -8.55 -4.88
N PRO A 286 19.70 -7.78 -5.58
CA PRO A 286 19.29 -7.00 -6.74
C PRO A 286 18.87 -7.87 -7.93
N ILE A 287 17.65 -7.63 -8.42
CA ILE A 287 17.09 -8.30 -9.60
C ILE A 287 17.40 -7.53 -10.89
N LEU A 288 17.00 -8.10 -12.03
CA LEU A 288 17.08 -7.47 -13.33
C LEU A 288 15.69 -7.14 -13.87
N LEU A 289 15.62 -6.08 -14.67
CA LEU A 289 14.40 -5.62 -15.33
C LEU A 289 14.61 -5.57 -16.86
N ASN A 290 13.55 -5.77 -17.63
CA ASN A 290 13.64 -5.47 -19.05
C ASN A 290 13.80 -3.96 -19.20
N ALA A 291 14.72 -3.51 -20.05
CA ALA A 291 14.96 -2.07 -20.25
C ALA A 291 13.68 -1.34 -20.73
N GLY A 292 12.87 -1.99 -21.56
CA GLY A 292 11.59 -1.46 -22.03
C GLY A 292 10.57 -1.28 -20.92
N GLU A 293 10.47 -2.25 -19.99
CA GLU A 293 9.61 -2.14 -18.80
C GLU A 293 10.02 -0.93 -17.95
N MET A 294 11.31 -0.81 -17.64
CA MET A 294 11.80 0.28 -16.80
C MET A 294 11.64 1.64 -17.46
N GLN A 295 11.88 1.74 -18.78
CA GLN A 295 11.65 2.97 -19.53
C GLN A 295 10.17 3.35 -19.51
N TYR A 296 9.27 2.41 -19.79
CA TYR A 296 7.83 2.62 -19.73
C TYR A 296 7.39 3.12 -18.36
N ILE A 297 7.87 2.48 -17.27
CA ILE A 297 7.55 2.89 -15.90
C ILE A 297 8.02 4.34 -15.64
N ALA A 298 9.24 4.68 -16.05
CA ALA A 298 9.77 6.02 -15.84
C ALA A 298 9.01 7.09 -16.64
N ASP A 299 8.69 6.81 -17.90
CA ASP A 299 8.03 7.73 -18.82
C ASP A 299 6.55 7.92 -18.52
N GLU A 300 5.80 6.82 -18.38
CA GLU A 300 4.34 6.88 -18.27
C GLU A 300 3.89 7.20 -16.85
N LEU A 301 4.59 6.68 -15.84
CA LEU A 301 4.20 6.83 -14.44
C LEU A 301 4.93 8.02 -13.80
N PHE A 302 6.21 7.87 -13.49
CA PHE A 302 6.90 8.82 -12.60
C PHE A 302 7.09 10.20 -13.21
N LEU A 303 7.46 10.26 -14.49
CA LEU A 303 7.66 11.54 -15.15
C LEU A 303 6.41 12.03 -15.88
N GLY A 304 5.69 11.16 -16.59
CA GLY A 304 4.51 11.53 -17.35
C GLY A 304 3.25 11.72 -16.52
N ASN A 305 3.16 11.08 -15.34
CA ASN A 305 2.00 11.11 -14.46
C ASN A 305 0.68 10.79 -15.20
N ARG A 306 0.70 9.76 -16.07
CA ARG A 306 -0.38 9.47 -17.01
C ARG A 306 -1.43 8.48 -16.49
N LEU A 307 -1.09 7.68 -15.48
CA LEU A 307 -1.99 6.64 -14.94
C LEU A 307 -3.32 7.22 -14.44
N THR A 308 -3.27 8.33 -13.70
CA THR A 308 -4.48 8.98 -13.15
C THR A 308 -5.19 9.86 -14.17
N ARG A 309 -4.57 10.13 -15.32
CA ARG A 309 -5.09 11.00 -16.37
C ARG A 309 -5.67 10.24 -17.56
N GLY A 310 -5.84 8.92 -17.45
CA GLY A 310 -6.33 8.07 -18.53
C GLY A 310 -5.40 8.02 -19.76
N GLY A 311 -4.14 8.43 -19.60
CA GLY A 311 -3.19 8.61 -20.70
C GLY A 311 -2.38 7.37 -21.07
N ILE A 312 -2.60 6.25 -20.37
CA ILE A 312 -1.90 4.99 -20.65
C ILE A 312 -2.72 4.19 -21.67
N ALA A 313 -2.19 4.04 -22.88
CA ALA A 313 -2.75 3.20 -23.93
C ALA A 313 -2.20 1.77 -23.86
N LEU A 314 -3.07 0.79 -24.05
CA LEU A 314 -2.73 -0.62 -24.19
C LEU A 314 -2.52 -0.99 -25.66
N SER A 315 -1.94 -2.16 -25.90
CA SER A 315 -1.63 -2.68 -27.23
C SER A 315 -2.84 -2.83 -28.17
N ASP A 316 -4.05 -2.94 -27.62
CA ASP A 316 -5.31 -3.01 -28.38
C ASP A 316 -5.95 -1.63 -28.65
N GLY A 317 -5.32 -0.54 -28.21
CA GLY A 317 -5.78 0.83 -28.36
C GLY A 317 -6.76 1.29 -27.28
N SER A 318 -7.17 0.43 -26.35
CA SER A 318 -7.91 0.85 -25.16
C SER A 318 -7.01 1.61 -24.18
N THR A 319 -7.59 2.38 -23.28
CA THR A 319 -6.86 3.13 -22.26
C THR A 319 -7.16 2.62 -20.86
N VAL A 320 -6.18 2.73 -19.97
CA VAL A 320 -6.37 2.40 -18.55
C VAL A 320 -7.15 3.54 -17.87
N ASP A 321 -8.40 3.28 -17.48
CA ASP A 321 -9.21 4.19 -16.66
C ASP A 321 -9.48 3.61 -15.28
N LEU A 322 -8.87 4.20 -14.25
CA LEU A 322 -9.05 3.76 -12.86
C LEU A 322 -10.50 3.89 -12.36
N ARG A 323 -11.35 4.72 -12.97
CA ARG A 323 -12.79 4.83 -12.65
C ARG A 323 -13.59 3.59 -13.07
N ALA A 324 -13.00 2.72 -13.91
CA ALA A 324 -13.59 1.44 -14.27
C ALA A 324 -13.63 0.45 -13.09
N ILE A 325 -12.73 0.62 -12.10
CA ILE A 325 -12.68 -0.24 -10.90
C ILE A 325 -13.93 0.00 -10.06
N LYS A 326 -14.70 -1.05 -9.76
CA LYS A 326 -15.93 -0.99 -8.94
C LYS A 326 -15.80 -1.63 -7.56
N SER A 327 -14.66 -2.25 -7.31
CA SER A 327 -14.31 -2.87 -6.03
C SER A 327 -13.75 -1.83 -5.08
N PRO A 328 -14.01 -1.95 -3.76
CA PRO A 328 -13.46 -1.00 -2.79
C PRO A 328 -11.94 -0.97 -2.83
N ILE A 329 -11.38 0.24 -2.75
CA ILE A 329 -9.95 0.48 -2.74
C ILE A 329 -9.57 0.97 -1.34
N ILE A 330 -8.66 0.27 -0.69
CA ILE A 330 -8.11 0.59 0.63
C ILE A 330 -6.69 1.13 0.43
N VAL A 331 -6.41 2.34 0.90
CA VAL A 331 -5.09 2.96 0.81
C VAL A 331 -4.47 3.05 2.20
N PHE A 332 -3.39 2.33 2.43
CA PHE A 332 -2.62 2.41 3.67
C PHE A 332 -1.33 3.21 3.45
N CYS A 333 -1.26 4.38 4.08
CA CYS A 333 -0.13 5.30 3.94
C CYS A 333 0.30 5.90 5.29
N SER A 334 1.49 6.50 5.33
CA SER A 334 2.04 7.06 6.56
C SER A 334 2.79 8.37 6.33
N TRP A 335 2.72 9.25 7.32
CA TRP A 335 3.56 10.45 7.38
C TRP A 335 5.05 10.17 7.58
N GLY A 336 5.41 8.97 8.04
CA GLY A 336 6.81 8.53 8.11
C GLY A 336 7.35 7.97 6.78
N ASP A 337 6.51 7.85 5.76
CA ASP A 337 6.90 7.33 4.46
C ASP A 337 7.46 8.44 3.57
N ASP A 338 8.79 8.46 3.41
CA ASP A 338 9.50 9.39 2.53
C ASP A 338 9.46 8.99 1.03
N ILE A 339 8.95 7.79 0.72
CA ILE A 339 8.84 7.25 -0.65
C ILE A 339 7.43 7.49 -1.18
N THR A 340 6.41 7.06 -0.43
CA THR A 340 4.99 7.21 -0.78
C THR A 340 4.25 7.96 0.35
N PRO A 341 4.51 9.26 0.53
CA PRO A 341 3.79 10.07 1.51
C PRO A 341 2.28 10.13 1.18
N PRO A 342 1.41 10.56 2.11
CA PRO A 342 -0.03 10.58 1.90
C PRO A 342 -0.48 11.22 0.59
N GLN A 343 0.19 12.29 0.15
CA GLN A 343 -0.11 12.99 -1.11
C GLN A 343 0.12 12.07 -2.32
N GLN A 344 1.22 11.32 -2.36
CA GLN A 344 1.48 10.37 -3.46
C GLN A 344 0.55 9.16 -3.44
N ALA A 345 0.06 8.78 -2.25
CA ALA A 345 -0.87 7.67 -2.08
C ALA A 345 -2.33 8.04 -2.38
N LEU A 346 -2.74 9.30 -2.19
CA LEU A 346 -4.14 9.72 -2.17
C LEU A 346 -4.54 10.77 -3.20
N ASP A 347 -3.62 11.60 -3.72
CA ASP A 347 -4.00 12.72 -4.61
C ASP A 347 -4.61 12.25 -5.95
N TRP A 348 -4.45 10.97 -6.31
CA TRP A 348 -5.06 10.37 -7.50
C TRP A 348 -6.58 10.41 -7.42
N ILE A 349 -7.13 10.44 -6.19
CA ILE A 349 -8.56 10.62 -5.96
C ILE A 349 -8.99 12.01 -6.44
N LEU A 350 -8.16 13.03 -6.21
CA LEU A 350 -8.40 14.41 -6.67
C LEU A 350 -8.17 14.59 -8.18
N ASP A 351 -7.34 13.73 -8.79
CA ASP A 351 -7.18 13.69 -10.25
C ASP A 351 -8.40 13.07 -10.94
N LEU A 352 -9.04 12.06 -10.32
CA LEU A 352 -10.14 11.31 -10.93
C LEU A 352 -11.54 11.88 -10.66
N TYR A 353 -11.75 12.57 -9.54
CA TYR A 353 -13.07 13.03 -9.09
C TYR A 353 -13.09 14.51 -8.73
N ASP A 354 -14.05 15.24 -9.26
CA ASP A 354 -14.18 16.69 -9.00
C ASP A 354 -14.82 17.00 -7.64
N SER A 355 -15.76 16.14 -7.24
CA SER A 355 -16.58 16.32 -6.04
C SER A 355 -16.94 14.98 -5.40
N ASP A 356 -17.37 15.02 -4.14
CA ASP A 356 -17.87 13.84 -3.43
C ASP A 356 -19.03 13.18 -4.19
N ALA A 357 -19.90 14.00 -4.81
CA ALA A 357 -21.02 13.53 -5.62
C ALA A 357 -20.57 12.81 -6.90
N ASP A 358 -19.45 13.21 -7.50
CA ASP A 358 -18.87 12.55 -8.68
C ASP A 358 -18.28 11.18 -8.33
N LEU A 359 -17.53 11.10 -7.22
CA LEU A 359 -17.03 9.83 -6.67
C LEU A 359 -18.18 8.85 -6.38
N GLU A 360 -19.25 9.35 -5.75
CA GLU A 360 -20.44 8.56 -5.44
C GLU A 360 -21.21 8.14 -6.69
N ALA A 361 -21.36 9.02 -7.68
CA ALA A 361 -21.99 8.73 -8.95
C ALA A 361 -21.20 7.70 -9.77
N GLY A 362 -19.87 7.74 -9.70
CA GLY A 362 -18.97 6.71 -10.24
C GLY A 362 -19.10 5.34 -9.56
N GLY A 363 -19.80 5.29 -8.43
CA GLY A 363 -20.04 4.09 -7.64
C GLY A 363 -18.81 3.59 -6.89
N GLN A 364 -17.80 4.44 -6.69
CA GLN A 364 -16.53 4.05 -6.10
C GLN A 364 -16.58 4.11 -4.57
N THR A 365 -15.92 3.16 -3.92
CA THR A 365 -15.75 3.12 -2.47
C THR A 365 -14.26 3.17 -2.16
N ILE A 366 -13.80 4.22 -1.46
CA ILE A 366 -12.39 4.38 -1.11
C ILE A 366 -12.26 4.50 0.40
N VAL A 367 -11.40 3.68 0.99
CA VAL A 367 -11.03 3.73 2.40
C VAL A 367 -9.55 4.11 2.49
N TYR A 368 -9.18 5.06 3.33
CA TYR A 368 -7.78 5.34 3.60
C TYR A 368 -7.44 5.26 5.09
N SER A 369 -6.22 4.89 5.40
CA SER A 369 -5.67 4.95 6.75
C SER A 369 -4.35 5.71 6.76
N LEU A 370 -4.19 6.57 7.77
CA LEU A 370 -3.01 7.42 7.97
C LEU A 370 -2.29 6.99 9.24
N HIS A 371 -1.12 6.36 9.09
CA HIS A 371 -0.27 6.09 10.24
C HIS A 371 0.67 7.29 10.52
N PRO A 372 0.87 7.69 11.79
CA PRO A 372 1.62 8.91 12.13
C PRO A 372 3.13 8.87 11.81
N SER A 373 3.78 7.70 11.82
CA SER A 373 5.25 7.66 11.82
C SER A 373 5.93 6.42 11.23
N ILE A 374 5.21 5.50 10.58
CA ILE A 374 5.89 4.32 10.03
C ILE A 374 6.63 4.69 8.76
N GLY A 375 7.86 4.22 8.63
CA GLY A 375 8.59 4.30 7.37
C GLY A 375 7.99 3.40 6.31
N HIS A 376 8.36 3.60 5.05
CA HIS A 376 7.87 2.87 3.88
C HIS A 376 7.84 1.34 4.07
N LEU A 377 8.98 0.73 4.43
CA LEU A 377 9.06 -0.72 4.68
C LEU A 377 8.23 -1.13 5.88
N GLY A 378 8.03 -0.25 6.85
CA GLY A 378 7.18 -0.50 8.01
C GLY A 378 5.74 -0.83 7.61
N ILE A 379 5.26 -0.28 6.48
CA ILE A 379 3.89 -0.45 5.98
C ILE A 379 3.58 -1.91 5.64
N PHE A 380 4.50 -2.66 5.03
CA PHE A 380 4.22 -4.02 4.51
C PHE A 380 5.19 -5.11 4.99
N VAL A 381 6.29 -4.75 5.68
CA VAL A 381 7.29 -5.73 6.18
C VAL A 381 7.17 -5.98 7.69
N SER A 382 6.58 -5.05 8.45
CA SER A 382 6.81 -4.99 9.91
C SER A 382 5.81 -5.75 10.77
N ALA A 383 6.40 -6.66 11.54
CA ALA A 383 5.88 -7.46 12.64
C ALA A 383 5.21 -6.75 13.83
N ALA A 384 5.60 -5.51 14.11
CA ALA A 384 5.20 -4.82 15.34
C ALA A 384 4.46 -3.51 15.11
N VAL A 385 4.70 -2.84 13.98
CA VAL A 385 4.29 -1.44 13.80
C VAL A 385 3.09 -1.29 12.87
N ALA A 386 2.92 -2.17 11.88
CA ALA A 386 1.77 -2.17 10.96
C ALA A 386 0.80 -3.35 11.17
N THR A 387 1.13 -4.28 12.06
CA THR A 387 0.30 -5.46 12.39
C THR A 387 -1.10 -5.07 12.84
N LYS A 388 -1.24 -3.90 13.49
CA LYS A 388 -2.53 -3.37 13.89
C LYS A 388 -3.41 -3.11 12.66
N GLU A 389 -2.95 -2.29 11.70
CA GLU A 389 -3.71 -1.95 10.51
C GLU A 389 -4.04 -3.18 9.65
N HIS A 390 -3.06 -4.07 9.44
CA HIS A 390 -3.28 -5.30 8.65
C HIS A 390 -4.29 -6.25 9.29
N ASP A 391 -4.19 -6.47 10.62
CA ASP A 391 -5.14 -7.30 11.37
C ASP A 391 -6.56 -6.73 11.28
N GLU A 392 -6.70 -5.42 11.51
CA GLU A 392 -8.01 -4.77 11.45
C GLU A 392 -8.60 -4.77 10.03
N PHE A 393 -7.80 -4.54 8.99
CA PHE A 393 -8.27 -4.66 7.59
C PHE A 393 -8.71 -6.08 7.25
N ALA A 394 -7.94 -7.11 7.64
CA ALA A 394 -8.32 -8.50 7.37
C ALA A 394 -9.62 -8.87 8.09
N ARG A 395 -9.76 -8.50 9.38
CA ARG A 395 -10.96 -8.77 10.20
C ARG A 395 -12.22 -8.08 9.69
N THR A 396 -12.05 -6.88 9.12
CA THR A 396 -13.18 -6.03 8.69
C THR A 396 -13.35 -5.98 7.17
N MET A 397 -12.64 -6.82 6.42
CA MET A 397 -12.65 -6.81 4.95
C MET A 397 -14.06 -6.95 4.35
N ASP A 398 -14.91 -7.79 4.95
CA ASP A 398 -16.30 -7.93 4.51
C ASP A 398 -17.11 -6.65 4.77
N LEU A 399 -16.88 -5.99 5.91
CA LEU A 399 -17.52 -4.71 6.22
C LEU A 399 -17.11 -3.63 5.20
N ILE A 400 -15.81 -3.54 4.89
CA ILE A 400 -15.29 -2.64 3.84
C ILE A 400 -15.97 -2.94 2.50
N ASP A 401 -16.11 -4.23 2.16
CA ASP A 401 -16.72 -4.65 0.90
C ASP A 401 -18.19 -4.22 0.76
N MET A 402 -18.89 -4.03 1.88
CA MET A 402 -20.29 -3.62 1.95
C MET A 402 -20.51 -2.11 2.04
N LEU A 403 -19.45 -1.32 2.23
CA LEU A 403 -19.58 0.13 2.33
C LEU A 403 -20.25 0.70 1.07
N PRO A 404 -21.16 1.68 1.22
CA PRO A 404 -21.69 2.38 0.07
C PRO A 404 -20.58 3.17 -0.65
N PRO A 405 -20.84 3.65 -1.88
CA PRO A 405 -19.92 4.56 -2.56
C PRO A 405 -19.66 5.80 -1.70
N GLY A 406 -18.41 6.27 -1.71
CA GLY A 406 -17.95 7.35 -0.85
C GLY A 406 -16.48 7.21 -0.46
N LEU A 407 -15.96 8.27 0.16
CA LEU A 407 -14.64 8.31 0.76
C LEU A 407 -14.75 8.11 2.28
N TYR A 408 -13.89 7.25 2.84
CA TYR A 408 -13.87 6.91 4.25
C TYR A 408 -12.46 6.90 4.81
N GLN A 409 -12.32 7.32 6.06
CA GLN A 409 -11.11 7.11 6.85
C GLN A 409 -11.30 5.92 7.78
N ALA A 410 -10.39 4.94 7.73
CA ALA A 410 -10.30 3.89 8.73
C ALA A 410 -9.63 4.43 10.00
N VAL A 411 -10.37 4.43 11.09
CA VAL A 411 -9.95 4.90 12.41
C VAL A 411 -9.96 3.71 13.39
N PHE A 412 -8.83 3.50 14.06
CA PHE A 412 -8.63 2.39 15.00
C PHE A 412 -8.47 2.94 16.41
N THR A 413 -9.40 2.62 17.30
CA THR A 413 -9.40 3.07 18.69
C THR A 413 -9.24 1.88 19.62
N GLU A 414 -8.41 1.97 20.67
CA GLU A 414 -8.27 0.87 21.63
C GLU A 414 -9.62 0.49 22.24
N LYS A 415 -9.89 -0.81 22.35
CA LYS A 415 -11.14 -1.37 22.88
C LYS A 415 -11.44 -0.96 24.33
N THR A 416 -10.42 -0.61 25.11
CA THR A 416 -10.56 -0.26 26.52
C THR A 416 -11.40 1.01 26.68
N GLY A 417 -12.52 0.94 27.42
CA GLY A 417 -13.39 2.08 27.67
C GLY A 417 -14.38 2.42 26.56
N VAL A 418 -14.43 1.61 25.49
CA VAL A 418 -15.40 1.73 24.40
C VAL A 418 -16.72 1.06 24.80
N ALA A 419 -17.85 1.70 24.45
CA ALA A 419 -19.19 1.13 24.67
C ALA A 419 -19.37 -0.15 23.83
N HIS A 420 -20.03 -1.15 24.40
CA HIS A 420 -20.25 -2.45 23.75
C HIS A 420 -18.95 -3.16 23.30
N ALA A 421 -17.90 -3.08 24.12
CA ALA A 421 -16.61 -3.70 23.85
C ALA A 421 -16.71 -5.21 23.55
N GLU A 422 -17.72 -5.91 24.06
CA GLU A 422 -18.01 -7.32 23.76
C GLU A 422 -18.31 -7.58 22.27
N LEU A 423 -18.72 -6.56 21.51
CA LEU A 423 -19.01 -6.65 20.07
C LEU A 423 -17.78 -6.41 19.19
N VAL A 424 -16.64 -6.04 19.79
CA VAL A 424 -15.37 -5.80 19.10
C VAL A 424 -14.56 -7.10 19.10
N SER A 425 -14.18 -7.58 17.92
CA SER A 425 -13.52 -8.88 17.75
C SER A 425 -12.04 -8.84 18.16
N GLY A 426 -11.36 -7.71 17.92
CA GLY A 426 -9.93 -7.51 18.13
C GLY A 426 -9.58 -6.66 19.35
N ARG A 427 -8.37 -6.08 19.30
CA ARG A 427 -7.85 -5.14 20.31
C ARG A 427 -8.31 -3.71 20.07
N TYR A 428 -8.68 -3.40 18.83
CA TYR A 428 -9.12 -2.08 18.43
C TYR A 428 -10.56 -2.17 17.92
N LEU A 429 -11.35 -1.15 18.22
CA LEU A 429 -12.59 -0.88 17.51
C LEU A 429 -12.23 -0.25 16.17
N THR A 430 -12.69 -0.86 15.09
CA THR A 430 -12.56 -0.30 13.75
C THR A 430 -13.80 0.50 13.34
N ARG A 431 -13.60 1.75 12.92
CA ARG A 431 -14.62 2.61 12.33
C ARG A 431 -14.19 3.09 10.94
N PHE A 432 -15.16 3.18 10.04
CA PHE A 432 -14.99 3.78 8.72
C PHE A 432 -15.77 5.08 8.71
N GLU A 433 -15.10 6.17 9.10
CA GLU A 433 -15.72 7.48 9.17
C GLU A 433 -15.78 8.12 7.79
N ARG A 434 -16.93 8.65 7.40
CA ARG A 434 -17.10 9.33 6.12
C ARG A 434 -16.26 10.60 6.07
N ARG A 435 -15.67 10.84 4.91
CA ARG A 435 -14.81 11.98 4.57
C ARG A 435 -15.20 12.52 3.19
N GLY A 436 -14.74 13.72 2.88
CA GLY A 436 -14.89 14.32 1.56
C GLY A 436 -13.53 14.59 0.91
N LEU A 437 -13.54 14.99 -0.36
CA LEU A 437 -12.33 15.36 -1.09
C LEU A 437 -11.59 16.54 -0.44
N ASP A 438 -12.29 17.39 0.31
CA ASP A 438 -11.67 18.48 1.08
C ASP A 438 -10.77 17.95 2.20
N ASP A 439 -11.05 16.78 2.78
CA ASP A 439 -10.17 16.15 3.77
C ASP A 439 -8.85 15.70 3.13
N ILE A 440 -8.88 15.26 1.87
CA ILE A 440 -7.66 14.92 1.11
C ILE A 440 -6.90 16.21 0.77
N ARG A 441 -7.59 17.26 0.29
CA ARG A 441 -6.97 18.57 0.01
C ARG A 441 -6.32 19.18 1.26
N ALA A 442 -6.89 18.95 2.45
CA ALA A 442 -6.36 19.41 3.72
C ALA A 442 -5.02 18.75 4.11
N LEU A 443 -4.66 17.61 3.50
CA LEU A 443 -3.34 17.00 3.67
C LEU A 443 -2.22 17.82 2.99
N GLY A 444 -2.57 18.82 2.18
CA GLY A 444 -1.63 19.57 1.35
C GLY A 444 -1.25 18.83 0.07
N GLY A 445 -0.46 19.44 -0.81
CA GLY A 445 -0.07 18.84 -2.08
C GLY A 445 0.37 19.90 -3.10
N ASN A 446 0.35 19.54 -4.37
CA ASN A 446 0.75 20.44 -5.46
C ASN A 446 -0.28 21.54 -5.72
N ASP A 447 0.22 22.75 -5.95
CA ASP A 447 -0.55 23.80 -6.61
C ASP A 447 -0.42 23.73 -8.16
N ALA A 448 -1.18 24.57 -8.86
CA ALA A 448 -1.12 24.61 -10.33
C ALA A 448 0.26 25.03 -10.89
N ARG A 449 1.07 25.75 -10.10
CA ARG A 449 2.43 26.14 -10.50
C ARG A 449 3.37 24.95 -10.40
N ASP A 450 3.25 24.14 -9.36
CA ASP A 450 3.96 22.88 -9.22
C ASP A 450 3.66 21.95 -10.37
N ASP A 451 2.37 21.72 -10.67
CA ASP A 451 1.96 20.86 -11.79
C ASP A 451 2.56 21.34 -13.13
N ARG A 452 2.61 22.66 -13.34
CA ARG A 452 3.25 23.26 -14.52
C ARG A 452 4.78 23.06 -14.55
N ARG A 453 5.46 23.12 -13.40
CA ARG A 453 6.91 22.82 -13.30
C ARG A 453 7.18 21.37 -13.68
N PHE A 454 6.40 20.42 -13.18
CA PHE A 454 6.55 19.02 -13.57
C PHE A 454 6.28 18.78 -15.05
N ALA A 455 5.26 19.43 -15.63
CA ALA A 455 5.02 19.38 -17.07
C ALA A 455 6.18 19.94 -17.91
N THR A 456 6.88 20.95 -17.38
CA THR A 456 8.11 21.48 -17.97
C THR A 456 9.20 20.40 -18.02
N VAL A 457 9.38 19.66 -16.93
CA VAL A 457 10.33 18.54 -16.86
C VAL A 457 9.95 17.42 -17.82
N ALA A 458 8.67 17.03 -17.85
CA ALA A 458 8.19 15.99 -18.75
C ALA A 458 8.52 16.31 -20.22
N ARG A 459 8.34 17.58 -20.62
CA ARG A 459 8.67 18.02 -21.98
C ARG A 459 10.17 18.06 -22.25
N ILE A 460 10.98 18.53 -21.29
CA ILE A 460 12.44 18.50 -21.42
C ILE A 460 12.98 17.07 -21.49
N SER A 461 12.40 16.16 -20.72
CA SER A 461 12.76 14.74 -20.78
C SER A 461 12.48 14.13 -22.14
N ALA A 462 11.32 14.41 -22.73
CA ALA A 462 11.01 13.94 -24.08
C ALA A 462 12.06 14.45 -25.09
N LEU A 463 12.43 15.73 -25.02
CA LEU A 463 13.48 16.31 -25.86
C LEU A 463 14.85 15.67 -25.65
N ASN A 464 15.26 15.44 -24.39
CA ASN A 464 16.53 14.79 -24.07
C ASN A 464 16.55 13.32 -24.48
N GLY A 465 15.42 12.62 -24.33
CA GLY A 465 15.21 11.25 -24.81
C GLY A 465 15.37 11.17 -26.32
N ASP A 466 14.71 12.07 -27.07
CA ASP A 466 14.83 12.16 -28.52
C ASP A 466 16.26 12.48 -28.94
N LEU A 467 16.93 13.43 -28.28
CA LEU A 467 18.31 13.77 -28.56
C LEU A 467 19.22 12.56 -28.37
N TYR A 468 19.12 11.85 -27.24
CA TYR A 468 19.90 10.64 -26.99
C TYR A 468 19.61 9.56 -28.03
N ALA A 469 18.32 9.31 -28.32
CA ALA A 469 17.88 8.29 -29.27
C ALA A 469 18.45 8.49 -30.68
N HIS A 470 18.54 9.74 -31.14
CA HIS A 470 18.98 10.09 -32.50
C HIS A 470 20.48 10.40 -32.61
N THR A 471 21.23 10.48 -31.50
CA THR A 471 22.67 10.83 -31.52
C THR A 471 23.55 9.72 -30.96
N LEU A 472 23.57 9.53 -29.64
CA LEU A 472 24.51 8.63 -28.96
C LEU A 472 24.01 7.19 -28.91
N ARG A 473 22.69 6.98 -28.85
CA ARG A 473 22.10 5.65 -28.67
C ARG A 473 22.56 4.61 -29.70
N PRO A 474 22.64 4.90 -31.02
CA PRO A 474 23.12 3.93 -32.00
C PRO A 474 24.56 3.46 -31.72
N VAL A 475 25.43 4.39 -31.30
CA VAL A 475 26.83 4.08 -30.95
C VAL A 475 26.89 3.25 -29.67
N VAL A 476 26.14 3.62 -28.64
CA VAL A 476 26.07 2.88 -27.37
C VAL A 476 25.60 1.45 -27.61
N ARG A 477 24.50 1.26 -28.36
CA ARG A 477 23.96 -0.08 -28.69
C ARG A 477 24.91 -0.92 -29.54
N GLN A 478 25.73 -0.30 -30.38
CA GLN A 478 26.74 -1.02 -31.17
C GLN A 478 27.91 -1.51 -30.31
N LEU A 479 28.26 -0.77 -29.24
CA LEU A 479 29.35 -1.12 -28.33
C LEU A 479 28.90 -2.03 -27.18
N ALA A 480 27.62 -2.00 -26.82
CA ALA A 480 27.07 -2.84 -25.77
C ALA A 480 27.03 -4.32 -26.20
N THR A 481 27.65 -5.17 -25.38
CA THR A 481 27.68 -6.62 -25.51
C THR A 481 27.19 -7.26 -24.21
N ASP A 482 26.87 -8.55 -24.24
CA ASP A 482 26.50 -9.28 -23.03
C ASP A 482 27.64 -9.29 -22.00
N GLU A 483 28.88 -9.40 -22.46
CA GLU A 483 30.08 -9.38 -21.61
C GLU A 483 30.30 -8.01 -20.97
N SER A 484 30.19 -6.91 -21.74
CA SER A 484 30.34 -5.57 -21.18
C SER A 484 29.21 -5.25 -20.20
N ALA A 485 27.98 -5.66 -20.51
CA ALA A 485 26.82 -5.46 -19.65
C ALA A 485 27.00 -6.23 -18.32
N GLU A 486 27.49 -7.46 -18.37
CA GLU A 486 27.78 -8.26 -17.17
C GLU A 486 28.92 -7.68 -16.35
N LEU A 487 29.98 -7.19 -16.99
CA LEU A 487 31.06 -6.49 -16.30
C LEU A 487 30.55 -5.24 -15.56
N LEU A 488 29.71 -4.42 -16.22
CA LEU A 488 29.10 -3.25 -15.61
C LEU A 488 28.26 -3.61 -14.38
N ARG A 489 27.45 -4.68 -14.46
CA ARG A 489 26.68 -5.19 -13.32
C ARG A 489 27.61 -5.60 -12.19
N ARG A 490 28.61 -6.45 -12.44
CA ARG A 490 29.55 -6.92 -11.39
C ARG A 490 30.29 -5.76 -10.70
N LEU A 491 30.68 -4.74 -11.46
CA LEU A 491 31.37 -3.56 -10.93
C LEU A 491 30.45 -2.55 -10.24
N HIS A 492 29.12 -2.69 -10.36
CA HIS A 492 28.18 -1.82 -9.67
C HIS A 492 28.39 -1.90 -8.15
N PRO A 493 28.49 -0.78 -7.40
CA PRO A 493 28.81 -0.81 -5.97
C PRO A 493 27.90 -1.71 -5.13
N ASN A 494 26.60 -1.75 -5.46
CA ASN A 494 25.61 -2.62 -4.81
C ASN A 494 25.70 -4.11 -5.18
N ARG A 495 26.68 -4.52 -6.01
CA ARG A 495 27.01 -5.92 -6.31
C ARG A 495 28.45 -6.22 -5.89
N LEU A 496 29.38 -5.32 -6.23
CA LEU A 496 30.80 -5.43 -5.89
C LEU A 496 31.04 -5.61 -4.39
N ARG A 497 30.22 -4.97 -3.53
CA ARG A 497 30.34 -5.12 -2.07
C ARG A 497 30.16 -6.56 -1.57
N PHE A 498 29.44 -7.42 -2.30
CA PHE A 498 29.29 -8.83 -1.96
C PHE A 498 30.51 -9.64 -2.41
N GLU A 499 31.07 -9.34 -3.58
CA GLU A 499 32.30 -9.99 -4.06
C GLU A 499 33.49 -9.66 -3.15
N VAL A 500 33.69 -8.37 -2.82
CA VAL A 500 34.81 -7.89 -1.99
C VAL A 500 34.81 -8.53 -0.61
N PHE A 501 33.64 -8.65 0.02
CA PHE A 501 33.46 -9.26 1.33
C PHE A 501 32.79 -10.63 1.21
N SER A 502 33.48 -11.59 0.59
CA SER A 502 33.06 -13.00 0.52
C SER A 502 34.28 -13.91 0.38
N ASP A 503 34.06 -15.23 0.47
CA ASP A 503 35.11 -16.23 0.27
C ASP A 503 35.62 -16.30 -1.17
N LYS A 504 34.96 -15.61 -2.13
CA LYS A 504 35.50 -15.41 -3.48
C LYS A 504 36.71 -14.49 -3.50
N ASN A 505 36.87 -13.63 -2.49
CA ASN A 505 38.08 -12.84 -2.29
C ASN A 505 39.07 -13.63 -1.41
N PRO A 506 40.25 -14.04 -1.92
CA PRO A 506 41.21 -14.83 -1.15
C PRO A 506 41.68 -14.16 0.15
N LEU A 507 41.62 -12.82 0.24
CA LEU A 507 41.95 -12.07 1.45
C LEU A 507 40.95 -12.29 2.59
N MET A 508 39.74 -12.78 2.30
CA MET A 508 38.68 -13.02 3.27
C MET A 508 38.70 -14.44 3.86
N LEU A 509 39.39 -15.39 3.21
CA LEU A 509 39.48 -16.79 3.67
C LEU A 509 39.93 -16.96 5.14
N PRO A 510 40.94 -16.22 5.66
CA PRO A 510 41.34 -16.38 7.06
C PRO A 510 40.35 -15.75 8.06
N VAL A 511 39.43 -14.89 7.61
CA VAL A 511 38.58 -14.07 8.49
C VAL A 511 37.67 -14.93 9.36
N ALA A 512 37.10 -16.01 8.83
CA ALA A 512 36.24 -16.91 9.62
C ALA A 512 36.96 -17.49 10.85
N ALA A 513 38.19 -18.00 10.66
CA ALA A 513 38.98 -18.58 11.74
C ALA A 513 39.46 -17.51 12.74
N LEU A 514 39.83 -16.32 12.26
CA LEU A 514 40.20 -15.19 13.11
C LEU A 514 38.99 -14.68 13.93
N ALA A 515 37.80 -14.67 13.33
CA ALA A 515 36.56 -14.30 14.00
C ALA A 515 36.19 -15.31 15.09
N GLU A 516 36.28 -16.62 14.82
CA GLU A 516 36.11 -17.66 15.85
C GLU A 516 37.09 -17.48 17.02
N THR A 517 38.35 -17.18 16.73
CA THR A 517 39.34 -16.87 17.77
C THR A 517 38.96 -15.62 18.57
N ALA A 518 38.48 -14.57 17.89
CA ALA A 518 38.00 -13.36 18.54
C ALA A 518 36.75 -13.60 19.41
N ARG A 519 35.84 -14.51 19.01
CA ARG A 519 34.68 -14.96 19.82
C ARG A 519 35.15 -15.73 21.06
N ALA A 520 36.07 -16.68 20.89
CA ALA A 520 36.58 -17.52 21.98
C ALA A 520 37.32 -16.73 23.07
N TYR A 521 38.06 -15.69 22.68
CA TYR A 521 38.82 -14.82 23.58
C TYR A 521 38.23 -13.42 23.71
N ARG A 522 36.92 -13.28 23.48
CA ARG A 522 36.21 -11.99 23.50
C ARG A 522 36.43 -11.26 24.82
N ARG A 523 36.91 -10.02 24.76
CA ARG A 523 37.15 -9.12 25.91
C ARG A 523 36.46 -7.77 25.66
N PRO A 524 35.15 -7.65 25.95
CA PRO A 524 34.44 -6.39 25.81
C PRO A 524 35.01 -5.33 26.75
N VAL A 525 35.18 -4.11 26.27
CA VAL A 525 35.60 -2.98 27.10
C VAL A 525 34.45 -2.53 28.02
N ALA A 526 34.77 -1.97 29.18
CA ALA A 526 33.75 -1.45 30.10
C ALA A 526 32.94 -0.30 29.46
N PRO A 527 31.60 -0.21 29.68
CA PRO A 527 30.74 0.80 29.06
C PRO A 527 31.10 2.26 29.40
N ASP A 528 31.80 2.50 30.50
CA ASP A 528 32.28 3.79 30.99
C ASP A 528 33.71 4.13 30.52
N ASN A 529 34.32 3.30 29.68
CA ASN A 529 35.65 3.56 29.12
C ASN A 529 35.64 4.86 28.28
N PRO A 530 36.56 5.82 28.54
CA PRO A 530 36.56 7.13 27.87
C PRO A 530 36.78 7.03 26.36
N PHE A 531 37.57 6.06 25.87
CA PHE A 531 37.82 5.89 24.44
C PHE A 531 36.59 5.33 23.70
N LEU A 532 35.81 4.48 24.37
CA LEU A 532 34.51 4.04 23.83
C LEU A 532 33.54 5.23 23.74
N LYS A 533 33.50 6.11 24.74
CA LYS A 533 32.68 7.34 24.69
C LYS A 533 33.11 8.31 23.59
N VAL A 534 34.41 8.44 23.35
CA VAL A 534 34.94 9.21 22.21
C VAL A 534 34.52 8.56 20.88
N GLN A 535 34.58 7.23 20.76
CA GLN A 535 34.12 6.52 19.56
C GLN A 535 32.62 6.77 19.29
N GLU A 536 31.77 6.69 20.32
CA GLU A 536 30.34 6.99 20.24
C GLU A 536 30.11 8.44 19.77
N ALA A 537 30.78 9.41 20.38
CA ALA A 537 30.67 10.82 20.00
C ALA A 537 31.14 11.11 18.56
N VAL A 538 32.22 10.44 18.11
CA VAL A 538 32.68 10.53 16.72
C VAL A 538 31.63 9.96 15.77
N SER A 539 31.05 8.80 16.08
CA SER A 539 29.98 8.22 15.28
C SER A 539 28.77 9.16 15.20
N ASP A 540 28.32 9.72 16.32
CA ASP A 540 27.20 10.67 16.35
C ASP A 540 27.51 11.93 15.53
N SER A 541 28.75 12.40 15.55
CA SER A 541 29.21 13.53 14.73
C SER A 541 29.19 13.21 13.24
N VAL A 542 29.59 11.99 12.84
CA VAL A 542 29.52 11.54 11.44
C VAL A 542 28.06 11.43 10.98
N VAL A 543 27.18 10.85 11.79
CA VAL A 543 25.74 10.78 11.50
C VAL A 543 25.18 12.20 11.33
N HIS A 544 25.45 13.11 12.26
CA HIS A 544 24.98 14.48 12.19
C HIS A 544 25.50 15.24 10.96
N ALA A 545 26.78 15.04 10.58
CA ALA A 545 27.35 15.64 9.38
C ALA A 545 26.69 15.14 8.10
N LEU A 546 26.42 13.83 8.01
CA LEU A 546 25.73 13.22 6.87
C LEU A 546 24.25 13.63 6.78
N ASP A 547 23.57 13.74 7.93
CA ASP A 547 22.19 14.25 7.98
C ASP A 547 22.13 15.72 7.56
N THR A 548 23.06 16.55 8.03
CA THR A 548 23.16 17.96 7.61
C THR A 548 23.42 18.06 6.10
N TRP A 549 24.32 17.22 5.56
CA TRP A 549 24.57 17.17 4.11
C TRP A 549 23.31 16.77 3.33
N ARG A 550 22.57 15.76 3.80
CA ARG A 550 21.29 15.35 3.20
C ARG A 550 20.32 16.54 3.15
N GLU A 551 20.10 17.23 4.26
CA GLU A 551 19.17 18.37 4.31
C GLU A 551 19.58 19.49 3.35
N LEU A 552 20.87 19.80 3.25
CA LEU A 552 21.38 20.80 2.30
C LEU A 552 21.20 20.35 0.85
N ARG A 553 21.51 19.09 0.53
CA ARG A 553 21.31 18.51 -0.81
C ARG A 553 19.84 18.55 -1.21
N ASP A 554 18.95 18.17 -0.31
CA ASP A 554 17.52 18.06 -0.58
C ASP A 554 16.91 19.45 -0.83
N ARG A 555 17.26 20.46 0.00
CA ARG A 555 16.88 21.87 -0.23
C ARG A 555 17.45 22.43 -1.54
N ALA A 556 18.71 22.12 -1.85
CA ALA A 556 19.33 22.56 -3.11
C ALA A 556 18.64 21.94 -4.33
N THR A 557 18.27 20.66 -4.24
CA THR A 557 17.54 19.93 -5.28
C THR A 557 16.17 20.55 -5.54
N GLU A 558 15.40 20.81 -4.48
CA GLU A 558 14.10 21.47 -4.59
C GLU A 558 14.24 22.89 -5.13
N THR A 559 15.17 23.69 -4.60
CA THR A 559 15.39 25.06 -5.05
C THR A 559 15.76 25.11 -6.53
N PHE A 560 16.66 24.22 -6.98
CA PHE A 560 17.01 24.07 -8.39
C PHE A 560 15.77 23.76 -9.22
N PHE A 561 14.99 22.75 -8.81
CA PHE A 561 13.79 22.33 -9.52
C PHE A 561 12.77 23.48 -9.66
N LEU A 562 12.42 24.11 -8.54
CA LEU A 562 11.43 25.19 -8.51
C LEU A 562 11.87 26.42 -9.31
N THR A 563 13.18 26.73 -9.31
CA THR A 563 13.74 27.89 -10.00
C THR A 563 13.88 27.66 -11.50
N VAL A 564 14.49 26.54 -11.90
CA VAL A 564 14.76 26.24 -13.31
C VAL A 564 13.47 25.92 -14.04
N TYR A 565 12.68 24.97 -13.53
CA TYR A 565 11.44 24.54 -14.18
C TYR A 565 10.26 25.48 -13.93
N GLY A 566 10.40 26.42 -13.00
CA GLY A 566 9.47 27.54 -12.81
C GLY A 566 9.80 28.78 -13.64
N SER A 567 10.89 28.79 -14.40
CA SER A 567 11.30 29.93 -15.22
C SER A 567 10.30 30.18 -16.36
N ALA A 568 9.71 31.37 -16.40
CA ALA A 568 8.77 31.77 -17.45
C ALA A 568 9.40 31.72 -18.85
N LEU A 569 10.69 32.08 -18.98
CA LEU A 569 11.42 32.01 -20.24
C LEU A 569 11.54 30.56 -20.72
N LEU A 570 11.89 29.64 -19.83
CA LEU A 570 12.03 28.22 -20.17
C LEU A 570 10.67 27.64 -20.56
N GLN A 571 9.65 27.87 -19.73
CA GLN A 571 8.28 27.39 -19.97
C GLN A 571 7.72 27.92 -21.30
N ALA A 572 7.97 29.18 -21.64
CA ALA A 572 7.58 29.76 -22.92
C ALA A 572 8.38 29.17 -24.09
N ALA A 573 9.70 29.02 -23.95
CA ALA A 573 10.58 28.50 -24.99
C ALA A 573 10.24 27.07 -25.39
N ILE A 574 9.84 26.23 -24.42
CA ILE A 574 9.42 24.86 -24.70
C ILE A 574 7.91 24.72 -24.86
N GLY A 575 7.11 25.79 -24.73
CA GLY A 575 5.67 25.77 -24.95
C GLY A 575 4.86 24.95 -23.93
N VAL A 576 5.15 25.08 -22.64
CA VAL A 576 4.41 24.37 -21.57
C VAL A 576 3.07 25.04 -21.28
N GLU A 577 2.01 24.30 -21.53
CA GLU A 577 0.66 24.62 -21.06
C GLU A 577 0.47 24.09 -19.64
N THR A 578 -0.43 24.71 -18.88
CA THR A 578 -0.80 24.20 -17.56
C THR A 578 -1.51 22.86 -17.75
N PRO A 579 -1.03 21.76 -17.12
CA PRO A 579 -1.71 20.48 -17.26
C PRO A 579 -3.15 20.57 -16.76
N THR A 580 -4.08 20.06 -17.56
CA THR A 580 -5.40 19.74 -17.05
C THR A 580 -5.26 18.57 -16.09
N ARG A 581 -5.89 18.67 -14.92
CA ARG A 581 -5.95 17.55 -13.97
C ARG A 581 -6.81 16.40 -14.48
N GLN A 582 -7.75 16.71 -15.37
CA GLN A 582 -8.70 15.75 -15.91
C GLN A 582 -8.19 15.05 -17.19
N PRO A 583 -8.57 13.77 -17.39
CA PRO A 583 -8.49 13.11 -18.69
C PRO A 583 -9.27 13.93 -19.74
N GLU A 584 -8.68 14.16 -20.92
CA GLU A 584 -9.43 14.70 -22.07
C GLU A 584 -10.54 13.71 -22.47
N ASP A 585 -11.78 14.20 -22.58
CA ASP A 585 -12.93 13.53 -23.21
C ASP A 585 -13.14 12.05 -22.87
N THR A 586 -13.02 11.65 -21.59
CA THR A 586 -13.68 10.40 -21.18
C THR A 586 -15.12 10.73 -20.79
N PRO A 587 -16.14 10.37 -21.59
CA PRO A 587 -17.50 10.46 -21.12
C PRO A 587 -17.59 9.69 -19.80
N PRO A 588 -18.33 10.21 -18.79
CA PRO A 588 -18.58 9.43 -17.58
C PRO A 588 -19.04 8.03 -18.04
N PRO A 589 -18.52 6.94 -17.44
CA PRO A 589 -18.96 5.61 -17.81
C PRO A 589 -20.48 5.65 -17.85
N ALA A 590 -21.06 5.27 -18.98
CA ALA A 590 -22.51 5.30 -19.16
C ALA A 590 -23.10 4.71 -17.89
N THR A 591 -23.79 5.55 -17.12
CA THR A 591 -24.63 5.05 -16.05
C THR A 591 -25.52 4.07 -16.78
N GLU A 592 -25.35 2.77 -16.53
CA GLU A 592 -26.30 1.82 -17.07
C GLU A 592 -27.66 2.27 -16.56
N ALA A 593 -28.38 2.89 -17.48
CA ALA A 593 -29.75 3.24 -17.35
C ALA A 593 -30.47 1.92 -17.12
N GLY A 594 -30.93 1.73 -15.87
CA GLY A 594 -31.93 0.76 -15.48
C GLY A 594 -31.83 -0.61 -16.13
N ALA A 595 -31.13 -1.55 -15.49
CA ALA A 595 -31.40 -2.96 -15.69
C ALA A 595 -32.32 -3.45 -14.56
N SER A 596 -33.60 -3.52 -14.90
CA SER A 596 -34.64 -4.45 -14.43
C SER A 596 -34.76 -4.73 -12.93
N ASP A 597 -35.96 -4.42 -12.41
CA ASP A 597 -36.68 -5.23 -11.44
C ASP A 597 -36.20 -6.69 -11.37
N THR A 598 -35.55 -7.04 -10.26
CA THR A 598 -35.65 -8.36 -9.66
C THR A 598 -35.74 -8.18 -8.15
N GLY A 599 -36.97 -7.88 -7.69
CA GLY A 599 -37.53 -8.34 -6.43
C GLY A 599 -36.63 -8.32 -5.19
N HIS A 600 -36.63 -7.21 -4.45
CA HIS A 600 -36.54 -7.23 -2.99
C HIS A 600 -37.43 -6.10 -2.44
N ASP A 601 -38.67 -6.01 -2.88
CA ASP A 601 -39.70 -5.29 -2.12
C ASP A 601 -39.97 -6.13 -0.87
N GLY A 602 -39.67 -5.59 0.31
CA GLY A 602 -39.81 -6.36 1.54
C GLY A 602 -38.96 -5.87 2.70
N LEU A 603 -38.99 -6.68 3.77
CA LEU A 603 -38.46 -6.33 5.09
C LEU A 603 -36.97 -5.95 5.09
N ALA A 604 -36.12 -6.69 4.37
CA ALA A 604 -34.68 -6.43 4.32
C ALA A 604 -34.38 -5.04 3.73
N THR A 605 -35.13 -4.63 2.70
CA THR A 605 -35.02 -3.31 2.08
C THR A 605 -35.47 -2.20 3.02
N ALA A 606 -36.60 -2.40 3.72
CA ALA A 606 -37.09 -1.46 4.72
C ALA A 606 -36.09 -1.26 5.87
N VAL A 607 -35.59 -2.35 6.45
CA VAL A 607 -34.61 -2.31 7.56
C VAL A 607 -33.29 -1.69 7.12
N THR A 608 -32.77 -2.05 5.94
CA THR A 608 -31.51 -1.49 5.43
C THR A 608 -31.63 0.01 5.17
N ARG A 609 -32.73 0.44 4.51
CA ARG A 609 -33.00 1.87 4.27
C ARG A 609 -33.15 2.64 5.59
N ALA A 610 -33.92 2.09 6.52
CA ALA A 610 -34.10 2.64 7.86
C ALA A 610 -32.76 2.83 8.59
N LEU A 611 -31.93 1.77 8.63
CA LEU A 611 -30.63 1.81 9.28
C LEU A 611 -29.74 2.90 8.67
N LEU A 612 -29.58 2.91 7.34
CA LEU A 612 -28.75 3.88 6.63
C LEU A 612 -29.21 5.32 6.90
N TYR A 613 -30.52 5.58 6.92
CA TYR A 613 -31.06 6.91 7.24
C TYR A 613 -30.74 7.35 8.67
N VAL A 614 -30.87 6.45 9.65
CA VAL A 614 -30.65 6.77 11.06
C VAL A 614 -29.17 7.02 11.34
N ILE A 615 -28.27 6.18 10.83
CA ILE A 615 -26.82 6.28 11.12
C ILE A 615 -26.12 7.41 10.35
N GLN A 616 -26.79 8.07 9.42
CA GLN A 616 -26.25 9.24 8.73
C GLN A 616 -26.06 10.46 9.66
N GLU A 617 -26.83 10.56 10.75
CA GLU A 617 -26.72 11.65 11.76
C GLU A 617 -25.85 11.26 12.96
N ASP A 618 -25.12 10.15 12.85
CA ASP A 618 -24.24 9.71 13.91
C ASP A 618 -23.09 10.69 14.13
N THR A 619 -22.53 10.71 15.34
CA THR A 619 -21.38 11.58 15.67
C THR A 619 -20.17 11.25 14.79
N HIS A 620 -20.03 9.97 14.43
CA HIS A 620 -19.06 9.45 13.48
C HIS A 620 -19.80 8.82 12.30
N PRO A 621 -20.29 9.63 11.33
CA PRO A 621 -21.09 9.11 10.23
C PRO A 621 -20.26 8.11 9.42
N GLY A 622 -20.85 6.97 9.05
CA GLY A 622 -20.15 5.90 8.33
C GLY A 622 -20.51 4.51 8.85
N ALA A 623 -19.51 3.63 8.96
CA ALA A 623 -19.70 2.26 9.46
C ALA A 623 -18.90 1.98 10.73
N ASP A 624 -19.46 1.09 11.56
CA ASP A 624 -18.92 0.71 12.87
C ASP A 624 -18.91 -0.82 12.99
N GLU A 625 -17.77 -1.39 13.37
CA GLU A 625 -17.60 -2.84 13.52
C GLU A 625 -18.65 -3.46 14.45
N ARG A 626 -19.06 -2.79 15.52
CA ARG A 626 -20.02 -3.34 16.50
C ARG A 626 -21.39 -3.57 15.86
N ARG A 627 -21.84 -2.60 15.05
CA ARG A 627 -23.09 -2.72 14.28
C ARG A 627 -23.00 -3.86 13.28
N PHE A 628 -21.84 -4.03 12.65
CA PHE A 628 -21.59 -5.13 11.74
C PHE A 628 -21.61 -6.50 12.42
N THR A 629 -21.03 -6.61 13.63
CA THR A 629 -21.11 -7.82 14.47
C THR A 629 -22.56 -8.19 14.77
N VAL A 630 -23.41 -7.21 15.14
CA VAL A 630 -24.85 -7.44 15.36
C VAL A 630 -25.55 -7.84 14.06
N LEU A 631 -25.24 -7.19 12.94
CA LEU A 631 -25.80 -7.53 11.63
C LEU A 631 -25.46 -8.97 11.22
N ARG A 632 -24.21 -9.42 11.42
CA ARG A 632 -23.79 -10.81 11.19
C ARG A 632 -24.58 -11.77 12.08
N ALA A 633 -24.73 -11.45 13.38
CA ALA A 633 -25.50 -12.27 14.30
C ALA A 633 -26.97 -12.41 13.84
N LEU A 634 -27.60 -11.32 13.40
CA LEU A 634 -28.97 -11.33 12.86
C LEU A 634 -29.06 -12.19 11.59
N ARG A 635 -28.11 -12.06 10.65
CA ARG A 635 -28.05 -12.92 9.44
C ARG A 635 -27.96 -14.40 9.78
N HIS A 636 -27.19 -14.78 10.81
CA HIS A 636 -27.08 -16.17 11.25
C HIS A 636 -28.36 -16.70 11.91
N GLN A 637 -29.23 -15.83 12.44
CA GLN A 637 -30.53 -16.20 13.01
C GLN A 637 -31.61 -16.36 11.93
N THR A 638 -31.45 -15.70 10.78
CA THR A 638 -32.36 -15.88 9.62
C THR A 638 -32.25 -17.30 9.05
N PRO A 639 -33.36 -17.94 8.63
CA PRO A 639 -33.35 -19.22 7.92
C PRO A 639 -32.47 -19.18 6.66
N ALA A 640 -31.78 -20.28 6.33
CA ALA A 640 -30.77 -20.30 5.27
C ALA A 640 -31.33 -19.96 3.87
N ASP A 641 -32.58 -20.32 3.61
CA ASP A 641 -33.34 -20.02 2.39
C ASP A 641 -33.73 -18.54 2.24
N GLN A 642 -33.69 -17.78 3.33
CA GLN A 642 -34.04 -16.35 3.39
C GLN A 642 -32.81 -15.44 3.59
N ARG A 643 -31.61 -16.02 3.75
CA ARG A 643 -30.37 -15.25 3.92
C ARG A 643 -29.92 -14.66 2.59
N LEU A 644 -29.68 -13.35 2.59
CA LEU A 644 -28.95 -12.71 1.51
C LEU A 644 -27.48 -13.17 1.54
N SER A 645 -26.95 -13.48 0.36
CA SER A 645 -25.50 -13.57 0.13
C SER A 645 -24.85 -12.21 0.35
N LEU A 646 -23.53 -12.21 0.56
CA LEU A 646 -22.77 -10.97 0.72
C LEU A 646 -22.95 -10.03 -0.47
N ALA A 647 -22.89 -10.57 -1.70
CA ALA A 647 -23.07 -9.81 -2.93
C ALA A 647 -24.47 -9.20 -3.05
N GLN A 648 -25.53 -9.95 -2.70
CA GLN A 648 -26.91 -9.44 -2.69
C GLN A 648 -27.09 -8.33 -1.65
N PHE A 649 -26.55 -8.52 -0.45
CA PHE A 649 -26.66 -7.51 0.60
C PHE A 649 -25.86 -6.24 0.26
N LYS A 650 -24.64 -6.37 -0.30
CA LYS A 650 -23.86 -5.24 -0.84
C LYS A 650 -24.65 -4.47 -1.90
N ALA A 651 -25.26 -5.17 -2.86
CA ALA A 651 -26.09 -4.54 -3.89
C ALA A 651 -27.30 -3.80 -3.27
N LEU A 652 -27.92 -4.38 -2.24
CA LEU A 652 -29.02 -3.74 -1.51
C LEU A 652 -28.56 -2.46 -0.80
N VAL A 653 -27.45 -2.50 -0.05
CA VAL A 653 -26.88 -1.34 0.65
C VAL A 653 -26.58 -0.21 -0.34
N ARG A 654 -25.88 -0.53 -1.44
CA ARG A 654 -25.57 0.47 -2.50
C ARG A 654 -26.83 1.09 -3.09
N LYS A 655 -27.84 0.27 -3.41
CA LYS A 655 -29.12 0.75 -3.97
C LYS A 655 -29.86 1.66 -2.99
N GLN A 656 -29.97 1.29 -1.71
CA GLN A 656 -30.67 2.09 -0.70
C GLN A 656 -29.91 3.37 -0.35
N SER A 657 -28.58 3.32 -0.27
CA SER A 657 -27.75 4.50 -0.05
C SER A 657 -27.91 5.53 -1.17
N ALA A 658 -27.83 5.11 -2.44
CA ALA A 658 -28.02 5.99 -3.59
C ALA A 658 -29.44 6.58 -3.65
N LEU A 659 -30.46 5.80 -3.25
CA LEU A 659 -31.84 6.27 -3.17
C LEU A 659 -32.02 7.35 -2.09
N LEU A 660 -31.48 7.12 -0.89
CA LEU A 660 -31.53 8.08 0.21
C LEU A 660 -30.82 9.38 -0.15
N HIS A 661 -29.65 9.29 -0.79
CA HIS A 661 -28.90 10.47 -1.21
C HIS A 661 -29.67 11.36 -2.20
N ARG A 662 -30.37 10.76 -3.19
CA ARG A 662 -31.10 11.52 -4.22
C ARG A 662 -32.52 11.91 -3.82
N HIS A 663 -33.19 11.07 -3.02
CA HIS A 663 -34.64 11.14 -2.79
C HIS A 663 -35.02 10.79 -1.35
N GLU A 664 -34.29 11.31 -0.35
CA GLU A 664 -34.47 10.99 1.07
C GLU A 664 -35.94 10.99 1.53
N ALA A 665 -36.64 12.11 1.36
CA ALA A 665 -38.03 12.26 1.82
C ALA A 665 -38.98 11.24 1.18
N ALA A 666 -38.85 11.00 -0.13
CA ALA A 666 -39.66 10.03 -0.85
C ALA A 666 -39.32 8.59 -0.44
N ALA A 667 -38.03 8.30 -0.21
CA ALA A 667 -37.55 7.00 0.24
C ALA A 667 -38.10 6.64 1.62
N LEU A 668 -38.20 7.60 2.54
CA LEU A 668 -38.81 7.40 3.86
C LEU A 668 -40.33 7.26 3.79
N ALA A 669 -41.01 8.07 2.99
CA ALA A 669 -42.45 7.97 2.80
C ALA A 669 -42.89 6.59 2.27
N ALA A 670 -42.01 5.92 1.53
CA ALA A 670 -42.22 4.57 1.01
C ALA A 670 -41.85 3.44 1.98
N LEU A 671 -41.37 3.71 3.20
CA LEU A 671 -41.05 2.66 4.18
C LEU A 671 -42.26 1.79 4.58
N PRO A 672 -43.44 2.37 4.90
CA PRO A 672 -44.60 1.57 5.31
C PRO A 672 -45.07 0.59 4.22
N THR A 673 -44.91 0.93 2.94
CA THR A 673 -45.34 0.06 1.82
C THR A 673 -44.39 -1.11 1.57
N LEU A 674 -43.16 -1.07 2.10
CA LEU A 674 -42.18 -2.14 2.00
C LEU A 674 -42.29 -3.17 3.13
N LEU A 675 -43.01 -2.83 4.20
CA LEU A 675 -43.15 -3.68 5.36
C LEU A 675 -44.29 -4.70 5.18
N PRO A 676 -44.14 -5.92 5.71
CA PRO A 676 -45.20 -6.90 5.65
C PRO A 676 -46.42 -6.46 6.49
N PRO A 677 -47.64 -6.90 6.13
CA PRO A 677 -48.86 -6.60 6.88
C PRO A 677 -48.88 -7.25 8.28
N ASP A 678 -48.02 -8.23 8.54
CA ASP A 678 -47.87 -8.87 9.84
C ASP A 678 -47.22 -7.94 10.88
N ALA A 679 -47.99 -7.58 11.91
CA ALA A 679 -47.56 -6.68 12.98
C ALA A 679 -46.43 -7.25 13.85
N GLU A 680 -46.37 -8.57 14.06
CA GLU A 680 -45.32 -9.22 14.85
C GLU A 680 -43.98 -9.16 14.12
N VAL A 681 -44.00 -9.35 12.79
CA VAL A 681 -42.81 -9.23 11.95
C VAL A 681 -42.30 -7.78 11.93
N ARG A 682 -43.20 -6.78 11.84
CA ARG A 682 -42.82 -5.36 11.93
C ARG A 682 -42.23 -4.99 13.28
N ALA A 683 -42.83 -5.47 14.38
CA ALA A 683 -42.31 -5.26 15.72
C ALA A 683 -40.91 -5.87 15.89
N THR A 684 -40.72 -7.10 15.41
CA THR A 684 -39.42 -7.79 15.40
C THR A 684 -38.37 -6.98 14.63
N ALA A 685 -38.71 -6.47 13.46
CA ALA A 685 -37.80 -5.65 12.65
C ALA A 685 -37.47 -4.30 13.30
N ALA A 686 -38.44 -3.66 13.97
CA ALA A 686 -38.24 -2.46 14.75
C ALA A 686 -37.27 -2.71 15.93
N THR A 687 -37.42 -3.83 16.65
CA THR A 687 -36.49 -4.25 17.71
C THR A 687 -35.10 -4.52 17.16
N ALA A 688 -34.98 -5.21 16.02
CA ALA A 688 -33.70 -5.44 15.37
C ALA A 688 -33.00 -4.12 14.96
N LEU A 689 -33.76 -3.17 14.41
CA LEU A 689 -33.26 -1.83 14.07
C LEU A 689 -32.76 -1.07 15.29
N ARG A 690 -33.53 -1.04 16.40
CA ARG A 690 -33.09 -0.42 17.66
C ARG A 690 -31.78 -1.03 18.15
N ARG A 691 -31.70 -2.36 18.18
CA ARG A 691 -30.49 -3.09 18.59
C ARG A 691 -29.28 -2.75 17.71
N LEU A 692 -29.48 -2.60 16.39
CA LEU A 692 -28.41 -2.22 15.46
C LEU A 692 -27.91 -0.78 15.71
N VAL A 693 -28.83 0.16 15.95
CA VAL A 693 -28.46 1.56 16.21
C VAL A 693 -27.74 1.69 17.55
N GLU A 694 -28.27 1.05 18.59
CA GLU A 694 -27.75 1.07 19.97
C GLU A 694 -26.44 0.28 20.14
N ALA A 695 -26.07 -0.60 19.19
CA ALA A 695 -24.79 -1.30 19.23
C ALA A 695 -23.56 -0.38 19.02
N GLY A 696 -23.78 0.83 18.49
CA GLY A 696 -22.75 1.83 18.30
C GLY A 696 -22.46 2.63 19.57
N ASP A 697 -22.09 3.90 19.39
CA ASP A 697 -22.04 4.84 20.52
C ASP A 697 -23.47 5.21 20.96
N PRO A 698 -23.65 5.68 22.21
CA PRO A 698 -24.95 6.13 22.68
C PRO A 698 -25.59 7.12 21.69
N PRO A 699 -26.85 6.88 21.24
CA PRO A 699 -27.47 7.70 20.20
C PRO A 699 -27.51 9.18 20.58
N SER A 700 -27.02 10.04 19.68
CA SER A 700 -27.20 11.49 19.81
C SER A 700 -28.70 11.86 19.75
N PRO A 701 -29.11 13.05 20.20
CA PRO A 701 -30.50 13.49 20.06
C PRO A 701 -31.03 13.44 18.63
N ALA A 702 -30.17 13.70 17.63
CA ALA A 702 -30.54 13.62 16.22
C ALA A 702 -30.77 12.17 15.76
N VAL A 703 -29.87 11.25 16.14
CA VAL A 703 -30.02 9.81 15.86
C VAL A 703 -31.27 9.25 16.53
N ALA A 704 -31.51 9.60 17.80
CA ALA A 704 -32.68 9.17 18.54
C ALA A 704 -33.98 9.66 17.88
N ALA A 705 -34.03 10.92 17.43
CA ALA A 705 -35.18 11.46 16.71
C ALA A 705 -35.45 10.73 15.39
N ARG A 706 -34.42 10.45 14.59
CA ARG A 706 -34.57 9.66 13.34
C ARG A 706 -34.99 8.23 13.62
N LEU A 707 -34.45 7.60 14.67
CA LEU A 707 -34.84 6.26 15.07
C LEU A 707 -36.32 6.22 15.44
N ASP A 708 -36.79 7.14 16.29
CA ASP A 708 -38.19 7.18 16.69
C ASP A 708 -39.14 7.49 15.52
N GLN A 709 -38.74 8.38 14.60
CA GLN A 709 -39.47 8.64 13.36
C GLN A 709 -39.63 7.36 12.53
N VAL A 710 -38.56 6.60 12.33
CA VAL A 710 -38.60 5.36 11.55
C VAL A 710 -39.40 4.27 12.26
N ILE A 711 -39.27 4.14 13.58
CA ILE A 711 -40.02 3.16 14.36
C ILE A 711 -41.53 3.47 14.30
N ALA A 712 -41.91 4.75 14.33
CA ALA A 712 -43.30 5.15 14.11
C ALA A 712 -43.80 4.77 12.72
N LEU A 713 -42.97 4.91 11.66
CA LEU A 713 -43.31 4.44 10.31
C LEU A 713 -43.44 2.91 10.22
N PHE A 714 -42.70 2.15 11.04
CA PHE A 714 -42.84 0.70 11.11
C PHE A 714 -44.15 0.27 11.78
N GLN A 715 -44.69 1.10 12.67
CA GLN A 715 -45.91 0.85 13.41
C GLN A 715 -47.17 1.39 12.70
N SER A 716 -47.05 2.44 11.87
CA SER A 716 -48.18 3.11 11.22
C SER A 716 -48.75 2.41 9.97
N ALA A 717 -48.14 1.30 9.53
CA ALA A 717 -48.57 0.55 8.34
C ALA A 717 -49.98 -0.08 8.42
N ASP A 718 -50.72 0.10 9.52
CA ASP A 718 -52.06 -0.45 9.75
C ASP A 718 -53.23 0.42 9.22
N THR A 719 -52.99 1.50 8.47
CA THR A 719 -54.11 2.30 7.92
C THR A 719 -54.22 2.11 6.41
N PRO A 720 -55.19 1.29 5.91
CA PRO A 720 -55.55 1.35 4.51
C PRO A 720 -56.01 2.78 4.21
N ALA A 721 -55.37 3.45 3.25
CA ALA A 721 -55.91 4.65 2.68
C ALA A 721 -57.32 4.32 2.18
N ALA A 722 -58.35 4.89 2.82
CA ALA A 722 -59.70 4.79 2.33
C ALA A 722 -59.68 5.30 0.89
N THR A 723 -59.93 4.41 -0.07
CA THR A 723 -60.28 4.78 -1.42
C THR A 723 -61.46 5.73 -1.35
N THR A 724 -61.19 7.02 -1.49
CA THR A 724 -62.20 8.02 -1.79
C THR A 724 -62.75 7.66 -3.16
N GLU A 725 -63.90 6.97 -3.18
CA GLU A 725 -64.71 6.84 -4.37
C GLU A 725 -64.90 8.24 -4.99
N PRO A 726 -64.63 8.42 -6.29
CA PRO A 726 -64.97 9.66 -6.96
C PRO A 726 -66.50 9.78 -6.98
N ALA A 727 -67.00 10.85 -6.37
CA ALA A 727 -68.42 11.19 -6.37
C ALA A 727 -69.00 11.14 -7.80
N PRO A 728 -70.22 10.59 -8.01
CA PRO A 728 -70.78 10.42 -9.33
C PRO A 728 -70.96 11.78 -10.02
N ALA A 729 -70.38 11.89 -11.21
CA ALA A 729 -70.45 13.09 -12.05
C ALA A 729 -71.91 13.43 -12.39
N LYS A 730 -72.30 14.69 -12.13
CA LYS A 730 -73.57 15.26 -12.60
C LYS A 730 -73.63 15.22 -14.13
N PRO A 731 -74.79 14.91 -14.74
CA PRO A 731 -74.90 14.84 -16.20
C PRO A 731 -74.78 16.24 -16.81
N ARG A 732 -73.77 16.41 -17.68
CA ARG A 732 -73.59 17.60 -18.53
C ARG A 732 -74.70 17.64 -19.59
N ARG A 733 -75.45 18.74 -19.61
CA ARG A 733 -76.37 19.10 -20.71
C ARG A 733 -75.58 19.21 -22.02
N GLY A 734 -76.06 18.51 -23.04
CA GLY A 734 -75.52 18.58 -24.39
C GLY A 734 -75.64 19.98 -24.99
N ARG A 735 -74.61 20.39 -25.73
CA ARG A 735 -74.69 21.48 -26.70
C ARG A 735 -74.29 20.92 -28.05
N ALA A 736 -75.23 21.05 -28.99
CA ALA A 736 -75.12 20.63 -30.37
C ALA A 736 -73.94 21.30 -31.08
N SER A 737 -73.25 20.52 -31.90
CA SER A 737 -72.33 20.99 -32.93
C SER A 737 -73.15 21.39 -34.17
N THR A 738 -72.99 22.64 -34.59
CA THR A 738 -73.36 23.11 -35.93
C THR A 738 -72.09 23.35 -36.74
N ALA A 739 -72.12 22.88 -37.97
CA ALA A 739 -71.08 22.92 -38.99
C ALA A 739 -70.53 24.32 -39.31
N ALA A 740 -69.22 24.38 -39.58
CA ALA A 740 -68.59 24.90 -40.80
C ALA A 740 -67.08 24.61 -40.72
#